data_AF-A0A9W4X7Z6-F1
#
_entry.id   AF-A0A9W4X7Z6-F1
#
_cell.length_a   1.000
_cell.length_b   1.000
_cell.length_c   1.000
_cell.angle_alpha   90.00
_cell.angle_beta   90.00
_cell.angle_gamma   90.00
#
_symmetry.space_group_name_H-M   'P 1'
#
loop_
_entity.id
_entity.type
_entity.pdbx_description
1 polymer ?
#
loop_
_entity_poly.entity_id
_entity_poly.type
_entity_poly.pdbx_seq_one_letter_code
_entity_poly.pdbx_strand_id
1 'polypeptide(L)'
;MSDSRLLCNSLFNDEDEDEDEEMLIDEFPNINKFVTNPNLSFNLDQIPVKQYPRLFEKYPKRTTSQPYNSIISKLPPYIISIILEYVSQFDLVNLCLTCSHFYRLSIERLYKRITIIINAELPVKYSNSQDYIIENGLKHMDSSLIFKFENLIKFITTLNLNFDLIQFIKYFIFDKCLFKDEEKLQILQNHFISFFGKYSTGLNFLHISFIDFNQGIVKLTNFLKNANVRNKMFKLLITSWSELFEPFVPSNMTNLFMMLQDQDVVRESINLNAEPYNMFNSLFTLTVSTTKQLGLSILDKIVLNSPRMKLKLKGLTIFHKHKVTPNDMEDLMLESHQLNTDPSDEEIKPMKLDFESINSKIDINYLSHLYLKVDCNEHRDSLCNCFEKFFNDFSEYSRLNNGLPNLKNFEIESYPNLNWLRPHQQMENILVPLGGFIKTLGNLSSLTIDFSTPGFKMFDNNLGLSNYLLNKLNEHLMEAFFLSFFTNDKLPLLTNLKVLQLPDFFTSFVYYKPDFMESLLHTCKCWGCQLVLEKLEDEFFDKDEDIDLQSSYYMLIGYILGKLQADREVCIPIKEKTFLYSSYPIFKGQAHTLHLAFHKDQEEEGEVINKCKCDIINDSYGLDPMNIDTLVTTYIVHQIKPIIKFLSIMFLSLENLMIHGIYYEKDLKTKEFHPIYDSKEYPDELLQLAAERIQNNVTPKGPFGNFRK
;
A
#
# COMPACT_ATOMS: atom_id res chain seq x y z
N MET A 1 -26.18 27.64 47.94
CA MET A 1 -25.97 28.75 48.88
C MET A 1 -24.49 29.09 48.87
N SER A 2 -24.18 30.31 48.43
CA SER A 2 -23.09 31.18 48.91
C SER A 2 -21.72 30.57 49.26
N ASP A 3 -20.76 30.90 48.42
CA ASP A 3 -19.59 31.74 48.77
C ASP A 3 -18.61 31.30 49.88
N SER A 4 -17.43 30.92 49.39
CA SER A 4 -16.21 31.74 49.48
C SER A 4 -15.17 31.52 50.60
N ARG A 5 -13.91 31.69 50.16
CA ARG A 5 -12.69 32.16 50.85
C ARG A 5 -11.67 31.12 51.35
N LEU A 6 -10.72 30.84 50.45
CA LEU A 6 -9.30 31.23 50.53
C LEU A 6 -8.74 31.62 51.91
N LEU A 7 -7.57 31.08 52.26
CA LEU A 7 -6.38 31.89 52.58
C LEU A 7 -5.10 31.04 52.57
N CYS A 8 -4.10 31.59 51.86
CA CYS A 8 -2.71 31.17 51.77
C CYS A 8 -1.93 31.47 53.07
N ASN A 9 -0.75 30.85 53.20
CA ASN A 9 0.50 31.48 53.68
C ASN A 9 1.66 30.50 53.37
N SER A 10 2.58 30.81 52.46
CA SER A 10 3.67 31.81 52.53
C SER A 10 4.79 31.38 53.49
N LEU A 11 6.05 31.46 53.02
CA LEU A 11 7.25 31.97 53.71
C LEU A 11 8.53 31.41 53.05
N PHE A 12 9.56 32.18 52.69
CA PHE A 12 9.78 33.63 52.55
C PHE A 12 11.27 33.80 52.14
N ASN A 13 11.61 35.02 51.72
CA ASN A 13 12.92 35.70 51.70
C ASN A 13 13.61 35.84 50.35
N ASP A 14 14.16 37.00 49.99
CA ASP A 14 13.82 38.42 50.14
C ASP A 14 15.02 39.19 49.53
N GLU A 15 14.74 40.44 49.13
CA GLU A 15 15.62 41.58 48.86
C GLU A 15 16.40 41.65 47.52
N ASP A 16 16.41 42.74 46.76
CA ASP A 16 15.51 43.89 46.53
C ASP A 16 16.16 44.81 45.47
N GLU A 17 15.34 45.69 44.86
CA GLU A 17 15.66 46.91 44.04
C GLU A 17 16.19 46.71 42.60
N ASP A 18 15.72 47.38 41.52
CA ASP A 18 14.65 48.38 41.33
C ASP A 18 14.43 48.65 39.80
N GLU A 19 13.28 49.28 39.48
CA GLU A 19 12.88 50.03 38.26
C GLU A 19 12.19 49.31 37.06
N ASP A 20 10.84 49.25 37.16
CA ASP A 20 9.79 49.89 36.33
C ASP A 20 9.72 49.71 34.78
N GLU A 21 8.65 49.05 34.30
CA GLU A 21 7.48 49.72 33.66
C GLU A 21 6.38 48.72 33.24
N GLU A 22 5.13 49.16 33.40
CA GLU A 22 3.87 48.42 33.46
C GLU A 22 3.43 47.70 32.15
N MET A 23 2.89 46.48 32.29
CA MET A 23 2.00 45.86 31.29
C MET A 23 0.60 45.70 31.88
N LEU A 24 -0.38 46.39 31.29
CA LEU A 24 -1.80 46.15 31.51
C LEU A 24 -2.29 44.95 30.68
N ILE A 25 -2.96 44.06 31.41
CA ILE A 25 -3.72 42.89 30.95
C ILE A 25 -5.09 43.36 30.49
N ASP A 26 -5.55 42.93 29.31
CA ASP A 26 -6.97 42.87 28.97
C ASP A 26 -7.34 41.50 28.39
N GLU A 27 -8.07 40.77 29.23
CA GLU A 27 -9.10 39.73 29.07
C GLU A 27 -9.22 38.90 27.76
N PHE A 28 -9.13 37.57 27.96
CA PHE A 28 -9.56 36.51 27.05
C PHE A 28 -11.10 36.38 26.99
N PRO A 29 -11.74 36.19 25.82
CA PRO A 29 -13.10 35.67 25.74
C PRO A 29 -13.13 34.14 25.53
N ASN A 30 -13.81 33.48 26.47
CA ASN A 30 -14.53 32.19 26.43
C ASN A 30 -14.54 31.35 25.14
N ILE A 31 -14.01 30.11 25.22
CA ILE A 31 -13.95 29.08 24.17
C ILE A 31 -15.21 28.19 24.07
N ASN A 32 -16.26 28.41 24.86
CA ASN A 32 -17.44 27.51 24.91
C ASN A 32 -18.67 27.92 24.07
N LYS A 33 -18.51 28.48 22.85
CA LYS A 33 -19.67 28.87 22.00
C LYS A 33 -19.64 28.51 20.51
N PHE A 34 -18.83 27.54 20.09
CA PHE A 34 -18.89 27.02 18.71
C PHE A 34 -19.06 25.49 18.67
N VAL A 35 -20.17 25.03 19.23
CA VAL A 35 -20.79 23.75 18.89
C VAL A 35 -22.25 24.05 18.58
N THR A 36 -22.79 23.38 17.55
CA THR A 36 -24.13 23.51 16.94
C THR A 36 -24.32 24.60 15.87
N ASN A 37 -23.79 24.37 14.66
CA ASN A 37 -24.49 24.76 13.43
C ASN A 37 -24.01 23.92 12.23
N PRO A 38 -24.85 23.04 11.62
CA PRO A 38 -24.43 22.08 10.60
C PRO A 38 -24.32 22.66 9.16
N ASN A 39 -24.44 23.97 8.95
CA ASN A 39 -24.47 24.60 7.62
C ASN A 39 -23.32 25.60 7.33
N LEU A 40 -22.19 25.52 8.04
CA LEU A 40 -21.03 26.35 7.74
C LEU A 40 -20.09 25.64 6.76
N SER A 41 -20.19 26.03 5.48
CA SER A 41 -19.23 25.71 4.43
C SER A 41 -17.80 25.95 4.91
N PHE A 42 -16.96 24.92 4.87
CA PHE A 42 -15.57 24.98 5.32
C PHE A 42 -14.73 25.75 4.29
N ASN A 43 -14.72 27.08 4.42
CA ASN A 43 -14.00 27.95 3.49
C ASN A 43 -12.61 28.29 4.05
N LEU A 44 -11.57 27.62 3.53
CA LEU A 44 -10.16 27.87 3.89
C LEU A 44 -9.75 29.34 3.64
N ASP A 45 -10.44 30.04 2.73
CA ASP A 45 -10.22 31.46 2.43
C ASP A 45 -10.76 32.41 3.52
N GLN A 46 -11.53 31.91 4.49
CA GLN A 46 -12.18 32.72 5.55
C GLN A 46 -11.59 32.51 6.95
N ILE A 47 -10.49 31.76 7.10
CA ILE A 47 -9.79 31.69 8.38
C ILE A 47 -9.27 33.10 8.70
N PRO A 48 -9.68 33.72 9.84
CA PRO A 48 -9.24 35.06 10.17
C PRO A 48 -7.72 35.08 10.28
N VAL A 49 -7.09 35.81 9.36
CA VAL A 49 -5.66 36.08 9.33
C VAL A 49 -5.34 36.93 10.56
N LYS A 50 -5.07 36.30 11.71
CA LYS A 50 -4.17 36.93 12.67
C LYS A 50 -2.84 37.02 11.94
N GLN A 51 -2.44 38.23 11.57
CA GLN A 51 -1.12 38.52 11.04
C GLN A 51 -0.10 38.10 12.10
N TYR A 52 0.35 36.85 12.02
CA TYR A 52 1.58 36.47 12.69
C TYR A 52 2.71 37.12 11.88
N PRO A 53 3.56 37.93 12.52
CA PRO A 53 4.67 38.61 11.88
C PRO A 53 5.48 37.60 11.05
N ARG A 54 5.91 37.99 9.86
CA ARG A 54 6.86 37.22 9.04
C ARG A 54 7.90 36.59 9.95
N LEU A 55 8.01 35.27 9.97
CA LEU A 55 9.04 34.55 10.73
C LEU A 55 10.46 35.03 10.36
N PHE A 56 10.60 35.67 9.20
CA PHE A 56 11.82 36.30 8.70
C PHE A 56 12.20 37.64 9.35
N GLU A 57 11.29 38.31 10.06
CA GLU A 57 11.53 39.68 10.59
C GLU A 57 11.50 39.79 12.12
N LYS A 58 11.04 38.76 12.87
CA LYS A 58 10.88 38.84 14.34
C LYS A 58 11.87 38.05 15.19
N TYR A 59 12.85 37.37 14.62
CA TYR A 59 14.03 37.02 15.42
C TYR A 59 14.94 38.25 15.45
N PRO A 60 15.34 38.76 16.63
CA PRO A 60 16.31 39.85 16.67
C PRO A 60 17.54 39.37 15.88
N LYS A 61 17.95 40.18 14.89
CA LYS A 61 19.30 40.12 14.31
C LYS A 61 20.31 40.45 15.40
N ARG A 62 20.41 39.62 16.45
CA ARG A 62 21.65 39.54 17.22
C ARG A 62 22.64 38.93 16.25
N THR A 63 23.45 39.78 15.63
CA THR A 63 24.71 39.41 15.00
C THR A 63 25.59 38.79 16.08
N THR A 64 25.29 37.55 16.47
CA THR A 64 26.20 36.70 17.20
C THR A 64 27.26 36.30 16.19
N SER A 65 28.39 37.03 16.20
CA SER A 65 29.56 36.63 15.42
C SER A 65 29.96 35.24 15.92
N GLN A 66 29.84 34.24 15.05
CA GLN A 66 30.34 32.91 15.36
C GLN A 66 31.84 33.00 15.68
N PRO A 67 32.35 32.26 16.68
CA PRO A 67 33.78 32.25 16.97
C PRO A 67 34.56 31.90 15.70
N TYR A 68 35.66 32.60 15.43
CA TYR A 68 36.48 32.36 14.23
C TYR A 68 36.98 30.91 14.12
N ASN A 69 37.08 30.24 15.27
CA ASN A 69 37.45 28.83 15.40
C ASN A 69 36.28 27.84 15.24
N SER A 70 35.06 28.31 15.00
CA SER A 70 33.90 27.43 14.83
C SER A 70 34.04 26.57 13.58
N ILE A 71 33.49 25.37 13.62
CA ILE A 71 33.44 24.46 12.47
C ILE A 71 32.62 25.10 11.32
N ILE A 72 31.60 25.88 11.67
CA ILE A 72 30.68 26.55 10.74
C ILE A 72 31.40 27.61 9.90
N SER A 73 32.36 28.34 10.49
CA SER A 73 33.15 29.34 9.77
C SER A 73 34.28 28.72 8.94
N LYS A 74 34.63 27.45 9.17
CA LYS A 74 35.71 26.73 8.45
C LYS A 74 35.21 25.82 7.34
N LEU A 75 34.01 25.23 7.49
CA LEU A 75 33.48 24.29 6.51
C LEU A 75 32.63 25.00 5.45
N PRO A 76 32.80 24.66 4.16
CA PRO A 76 31.89 25.10 3.11
C PRO A 76 30.45 24.63 3.38
N PRO A 77 29.42 25.43 3.02
CA PRO A 77 28.01 25.08 3.24
C PRO A 77 27.61 23.71 2.66
N TYR A 78 28.18 23.29 1.52
CA TYR A 78 27.86 22.00 0.92
C TYR A 78 28.33 20.81 1.77
N ILE A 79 29.46 20.92 2.50
CA ILE A 79 29.93 19.87 3.41
C ILE A 79 29.00 19.80 4.62
N ILE A 80 28.61 20.96 5.14
CA ILE A 80 27.66 21.04 6.24
C ILE A 80 26.34 20.38 5.85
N SER A 81 25.82 20.65 4.65
CA SER A 81 24.60 20.00 4.16
C SER A 81 24.69 18.47 4.14
N ILE A 82 25.86 17.91 3.78
CA ILE A 82 26.10 16.45 3.81
C ILE A 82 26.07 15.94 5.26
N ILE A 83 26.65 16.67 6.21
CA ILE A 83 26.61 16.31 7.63
C ILE A 83 25.16 16.30 8.15
N LEU A 84 24.37 17.31 7.77
CA LEU A 84 22.96 17.41 8.15
C LEU A 84 22.09 16.28 7.57
N GLU A 85 22.58 15.48 6.61
CA GLU A 85 21.87 14.28 6.15
C GLU A 85 21.82 13.17 7.22
N TYR A 86 22.73 13.20 8.19
CA TYR A 86 22.84 12.21 9.27
C TYR A 86 22.26 12.68 10.61
N VAL A 87 21.78 13.92 10.68
CA VAL A 87 21.20 14.52 11.90
C VAL A 87 19.72 14.18 11.98
N SER A 88 19.19 13.93 13.19
CA SER A 88 17.77 13.60 13.38
C SER A 88 16.85 14.80 13.10
N GLN A 89 15.57 14.55 12.86
CA GLN A 89 14.62 15.60 12.55
C GLN A 89 14.47 16.60 13.70
N PHE A 90 14.43 16.11 14.94
CA PHE A 90 14.32 16.95 16.13
C PHE A 90 15.58 17.79 16.34
N ASP A 91 16.76 17.22 16.10
CA ASP A 91 18.02 17.96 16.20
C ASP A 91 18.13 19.04 15.12
N LEU A 92 17.65 18.80 13.90
CA LEU A 92 17.57 19.83 12.86
C LEU A 92 16.63 20.98 13.25
N VAL A 93 15.49 20.67 13.87
CA VAL A 93 14.58 21.70 14.40
C VAL A 93 15.29 22.51 15.50
N ASN A 94 15.97 21.83 16.43
CA ASN A 94 16.73 22.50 17.48
C ASN A 94 17.85 23.38 16.91
N LEU A 95 18.60 22.90 15.92
CA LEU A 95 19.64 23.67 15.23
C LEU A 95 19.06 24.89 14.51
N CYS A 96 17.89 24.75 13.89
CA CYS A 96 17.17 25.84 13.25
C CYS A 96 16.75 26.92 14.26
N LEU A 97 16.29 26.52 15.45
CA LEU A 97 15.84 27.45 16.49
C LEU A 97 16.99 28.10 17.26
N THR A 98 18.12 27.41 17.40
CA THR A 98 19.25 27.85 18.25
C THR A 98 20.38 28.54 17.50
N CYS A 99 20.54 28.31 16.18
CA CYS A 99 21.66 28.86 15.41
C CYS A 99 21.22 29.49 14.08
N SER A 100 21.39 30.81 13.98
CA SER A 100 21.06 31.58 12.76
C SER A 100 21.84 31.15 11.51
N HIS A 101 23.06 30.63 11.66
CA HIS A 101 23.89 30.17 10.54
C HIS A 101 23.43 28.81 10.01
N PHE A 102 22.89 27.94 10.88
CA PHE A 102 22.31 26.66 10.47
C PHE A 102 20.86 26.78 10.03
N TYR A 103 20.16 27.88 10.36
CA TYR A 103 18.75 28.09 10.02
C TYR A 103 18.42 27.73 8.58
N ARG A 104 19.13 28.35 7.61
CA ARG A 104 18.86 28.13 6.18
C ARG A 104 19.13 26.68 5.75
N LEU A 105 20.28 26.13 6.13
CA LEU A 105 20.67 24.77 5.75
C LEU A 105 19.75 23.71 6.38
N SER A 106 19.31 23.95 7.63
CA SER A 106 18.39 23.06 8.35
C SER A 106 16.99 23.13 7.78
N ILE A 107 16.46 24.32 7.46
CA ILE A 107 15.15 24.47 6.79
C ILE A 107 15.17 23.85 5.40
N GLU A 108 16.21 24.12 4.61
CA GLU A 108 16.37 23.51 3.29
C GLU A 108 16.34 21.99 3.39
N ARG A 109 16.98 21.39 4.41
CA ARG A 109 16.95 19.94 4.66
C ARG A 109 15.58 19.43 5.13
N LEU A 110 14.94 20.14 6.07
CA LEU A 110 13.66 19.76 6.67
C LEU A 110 12.53 19.78 5.64
N TYR A 111 12.45 20.84 4.83
CA TYR A 111 11.38 21.05 3.85
C TYR A 111 11.66 20.43 2.47
N LYS A 112 12.87 19.90 2.22
CA LYS A 112 13.26 19.32 0.91
C LYS A 112 12.24 18.30 0.39
N ARG A 113 11.76 17.45 1.28
CA ARG A 113 10.77 16.41 0.99
C ARG A 113 9.75 16.43 2.12
N ILE A 114 8.48 16.28 1.78
CA ILE A 114 7.37 16.28 2.72
C ILE A 114 6.50 15.09 2.37
N THR A 115 6.35 14.17 3.31
CA THR A 115 5.45 13.02 3.17
C THR A 115 4.40 13.12 4.26
N ILE A 116 3.13 13.20 3.86
CA ILE A 116 1.96 13.39 4.72
C ILE A 116 1.22 12.08 4.78
N ILE A 117 1.13 11.52 5.98
CA ILE A 117 0.38 10.30 6.25
C ILE A 117 -0.48 10.59 7.48
N ILE A 118 -1.80 10.46 7.32
CA ILE A 118 -2.78 10.77 8.37
C ILE A 118 -3.28 9.45 8.94
N ASN A 119 -3.27 9.34 10.27
CA ASN A 119 -3.76 8.17 11.00
C ASN A 119 -3.12 6.85 10.54
N ALA A 120 -1.82 6.88 10.21
CA ALA A 120 -1.06 5.69 9.89
C ALA A 120 -0.75 4.88 11.14
N GLU A 121 -0.59 3.57 10.99
CA GLU A 121 -0.16 2.70 12.08
C GLU A 121 1.34 2.43 12.04
N LEU A 122 1.95 2.44 13.22
CA LEU A 122 3.37 2.20 13.39
C LEU A 122 3.64 0.71 13.67
N PRO A 123 4.84 0.20 13.33
CA PRO A 123 5.26 -1.13 13.76
C PRO A 123 5.13 -1.30 15.29
N VAL A 124 4.65 -2.46 15.75
CA VAL A 124 4.35 -2.77 17.16
C VAL A 124 5.56 -2.58 18.09
N LYS A 125 6.78 -2.69 17.55
CA LYS A 125 8.02 -2.43 18.30
C LYS A 125 8.16 -0.98 18.81
N TYR A 126 7.42 -0.02 18.25
CA TYR A 126 7.44 1.37 18.67
C TYR A 126 6.22 1.70 19.52
N SER A 127 6.46 2.13 20.77
CA SER A 127 5.41 2.55 21.69
C SER A 127 4.96 4.01 21.49
N ASN A 128 5.79 4.83 20.85
CA ASN A 128 5.48 6.24 20.59
C ASN A 128 5.98 6.67 19.20
N SER A 129 5.40 7.75 18.67
CA SER A 129 5.78 8.29 17.36
C SER A 129 7.13 9.01 17.36
N GLN A 130 7.62 9.45 18.52
CA GLN A 130 8.89 10.17 18.63
C GLN A 130 10.08 9.26 18.36
N ASP A 131 10.14 8.09 19.00
CA ASP A 131 11.20 7.09 18.82
C ASP A 131 11.22 6.60 17.37
N TYR A 132 10.03 6.38 16.80
CA TYR A 132 9.87 6.05 15.40
C TYR A 132 10.46 7.13 14.47
N ILE A 133 10.17 8.41 14.70
CA ILE A 133 10.67 9.52 13.89
C ILE A 133 12.19 9.68 14.03
N ILE A 134 12.74 9.47 15.23
CA ILE A 134 14.19 9.52 15.46
C ILE A 134 14.91 8.44 14.65
N GLU A 135 14.42 7.20 14.68
CA GLU A 135 15.05 6.07 14.00
C GLU A 135 14.83 6.09 12.48
N ASN A 136 13.63 6.48 12.03
CA ASN A 136 13.19 6.30 10.63
C ASN A 136 12.93 7.59 9.85
N GLY A 137 12.54 8.68 10.52
CA GLY A 137 11.93 9.86 9.90
C GLY A 137 12.77 10.50 8.78
N LEU A 138 14.05 10.78 9.02
CA LEU A 138 14.95 11.32 7.99
C LEU A 138 15.74 10.24 7.23
N LYS A 139 16.18 9.19 7.94
CA LYS A 139 17.06 8.14 7.41
C LYS A 139 16.38 7.30 6.34
N HIS A 140 15.12 6.94 6.59
CA HIS A 140 14.34 6.06 5.72
C HIS A 140 13.25 6.85 4.97
N MET A 141 12.74 7.93 5.55
CA MET A 141 11.57 8.66 5.08
C MET A 141 11.81 10.07 4.53
N ASP A 142 13.04 10.58 4.63
CA ASP A 142 13.41 11.93 4.16
C ASP A 142 12.45 13.05 4.61
N SER A 143 12.01 13.03 5.88
CA SER A 143 11.00 13.93 6.47
C SER A 143 9.54 13.51 6.19
N SER A 144 9.18 12.28 6.59
CA SER A 144 7.77 11.94 6.75
C SER A 144 7.20 12.61 8.00
N LEU A 145 6.23 13.47 7.77
CA LEU A 145 5.46 14.12 8.83
C LEU A 145 4.18 13.30 9.02
N ILE A 146 4.13 12.54 10.13
CA ILE A 146 2.90 11.89 10.57
C ILE A 146 2.06 12.97 11.24
N PHE A 147 0.99 13.37 10.56
CA PHE A 147 0.15 14.46 11.02
C PHE A 147 -1.16 13.92 11.58
N LYS A 148 -1.53 14.43 12.76
CA LYS A 148 -2.96 14.60 13.09
C LYS A 148 -3.52 15.69 12.18
N PHE A 149 -4.78 15.57 11.78
CA PHE A 149 -5.42 16.52 10.84
C PHE A 149 -5.27 17.99 11.26
N GLU A 150 -5.37 18.31 12.55
CA GLU A 150 -5.19 19.68 13.06
C GLU A 150 -3.78 20.25 12.80
N ASN A 151 -2.74 19.41 12.91
CA ASN A 151 -1.36 19.82 12.67
C ASN A 151 -1.09 20.01 11.17
N LEU A 152 -1.78 19.24 10.32
CA LEU A 152 -1.75 19.43 8.88
C LEU A 152 -2.36 20.78 8.47
N ILE A 153 -3.47 21.19 9.08
CA ILE A 153 -4.04 22.54 8.86
C ILE A 153 -3.05 23.62 9.26
N LYS A 154 -2.42 23.53 10.45
CA LYS A 154 -1.38 24.48 10.88
C LYS A 154 -0.22 24.56 9.90
N PHE A 155 0.22 23.41 9.38
CA PHE A 155 1.27 23.34 8.37
C PHE A 155 0.88 24.07 7.08
N ILE A 156 -0.35 23.86 6.58
CA ILE A 156 -0.87 24.55 5.40
C ILE A 156 -0.95 26.05 5.62
N THR A 157 -1.52 26.48 6.75
CA THR A 157 -1.59 27.90 7.11
C THR A 157 -0.20 28.52 7.13
N THR A 158 0.80 27.81 7.67
CA THR A 158 2.19 28.27 7.71
C THR A 158 2.79 28.41 6.31
N LEU A 159 2.54 27.46 5.40
CA LEU A 159 2.97 27.56 4.00
C LEU A 159 2.30 28.72 3.27
N ASN A 160 1.00 28.92 3.46
CA ASN A 160 0.25 30.02 2.86
C ASN A 160 0.79 31.39 3.31
N LEU A 161 1.29 31.49 4.54
CA LEU A 161 1.87 32.72 5.09
C LEU A 161 3.34 32.95 4.66
N ASN A 162 4.06 31.90 4.28
CA ASN A 162 5.50 31.96 3.98
C ASN A 162 5.82 31.33 2.61
N PHE A 163 5.53 32.06 1.53
CA PHE A 163 5.68 31.58 0.15
C PHE A 163 7.11 31.11 -0.20
N ASP A 164 8.14 31.66 0.46
CA ASP A 164 9.53 31.26 0.24
C ASP A 164 9.79 29.81 0.64
N LEU A 165 9.09 29.29 1.66
CA LEU A 165 9.25 27.91 2.12
C LEU A 165 8.87 26.88 1.03
N ILE A 166 7.91 27.24 0.17
CA ILE A 166 7.43 26.39 -0.91
C ILE A 166 8.56 26.04 -1.88
N GLN A 167 9.50 26.95 -2.11
CA GLN A 167 10.59 26.73 -3.06
C GLN A 167 11.59 25.67 -2.58
N PHE A 168 11.67 25.44 -1.27
CA PHE A 168 12.48 24.38 -0.69
C PHE A 168 11.86 22.99 -0.89
N ILE A 169 10.53 22.91 -1.06
CA ILE A 169 9.83 21.65 -1.29
C ILE A 169 10.13 21.12 -2.70
N LYS A 170 10.91 20.04 -2.77
CA LYS A 170 11.23 19.32 -4.01
C LYS A 170 10.35 18.10 -4.21
N TYR A 171 9.98 17.43 -3.13
CA TYR A 171 9.15 16.23 -3.16
C TYR A 171 7.98 16.41 -2.20
N PHE A 172 6.76 16.29 -2.69
CA PHE A 172 5.56 16.32 -1.87
C PHE A 172 4.76 15.04 -2.10
N ILE A 173 4.47 14.34 -1.02
CA ILE A 173 3.76 13.06 -1.04
C ILE A 173 2.63 13.18 -0.02
N PHE A 174 1.41 13.03 -0.48
CA PHE A 174 0.22 12.90 0.34
C PHE A 174 -0.33 11.50 0.07
N ASP A 175 -0.12 10.59 0.99
CA ASP A 175 -0.45 9.17 0.80
C ASP A 175 -1.86 8.84 1.33
N LYS A 176 -2.30 7.58 1.15
CA LYS A 176 -3.59 7.07 1.64
C LYS A 176 -3.82 7.44 3.10
N CYS A 177 -5.06 7.80 3.41
CA CYS A 177 -5.45 8.22 4.75
C CYS A 177 -6.89 7.84 5.05
N LEU A 178 -7.15 7.58 6.34
CA LEU A 178 -8.48 7.31 6.86
C LEU A 178 -8.91 8.53 7.66
N PHE A 179 -9.91 9.23 7.15
CA PHE A 179 -10.44 10.42 7.80
C PHE A 179 -11.96 10.44 7.68
N LYS A 180 -12.65 10.58 8.82
CA LYS A 180 -14.12 10.50 8.89
C LYS A 180 -14.84 11.54 8.02
N ASP A 181 -14.22 12.70 7.83
CA ASP A 181 -14.79 13.83 7.09
C ASP A 181 -14.08 13.95 5.74
N GLU A 182 -14.47 13.06 4.82
CA GLU A 182 -13.90 12.96 3.49
C GLU A 182 -14.01 14.27 2.71
N GLU A 183 -15.08 15.05 2.91
CA GLU A 183 -15.26 16.36 2.27
C GLU A 183 -14.14 17.34 2.64
N LYS A 184 -13.83 17.49 3.94
CA LYS A 184 -12.72 18.37 4.38
C LYS A 184 -11.37 17.92 3.83
N LEU A 185 -11.14 16.62 3.78
CA LEU A 185 -9.91 16.05 3.24
C LEU A 185 -9.81 16.29 1.73
N GLN A 186 -10.91 16.15 0.99
CA GLN A 186 -10.97 16.46 -0.43
C GLN A 186 -10.69 17.94 -0.71
N ILE A 187 -11.27 18.85 0.07
CA ILE A 187 -11.00 20.30 -0.03
C ILE A 187 -9.50 20.58 0.17
N LEU A 188 -8.88 19.91 1.13
CA LEU A 188 -7.47 20.07 1.46
C LEU A 188 -6.53 19.52 0.37
N GLN A 189 -6.86 18.37 -0.20
CA GLN A 189 -6.15 17.81 -1.36
C GLN A 189 -6.23 18.76 -2.57
N ASN A 190 -7.41 19.36 -2.81
CA ASN A 190 -7.61 20.34 -3.88
C ASN A 190 -6.77 21.61 -3.64
N HIS A 191 -6.70 22.10 -2.40
CA HIS A 191 -5.88 23.24 -2.02
C HIS A 191 -4.41 22.99 -2.33
N PHE A 192 -3.87 21.81 -2.04
CA PHE A 192 -2.47 21.52 -2.35
C PHE A 192 -2.17 21.59 -3.85
N ILE A 193 -3.02 21.02 -4.69
CA ILE A 193 -2.82 21.07 -6.16
C ILE A 193 -2.77 22.52 -6.65
N SER A 194 -3.78 23.31 -6.30
CA SER A 194 -3.89 24.70 -6.77
C SER A 194 -2.75 25.56 -6.23
N PHE A 195 -2.38 25.35 -4.96
CA PHE A 195 -1.30 26.06 -4.28
C PHE A 195 0.07 25.75 -4.88
N PHE A 196 0.43 24.47 -5.05
CA PHE A 196 1.69 24.09 -5.68
C PHE A 196 1.74 24.51 -7.15
N GLY A 197 0.62 24.42 -7.87
CA GLY A 197 0.57 24.78 -9.29
C GLY A 197 0.86 26.24 -9.52
N LYS A 198 0.31 27.10 -8.65
CA LYS A 198 0.45 28.56 -8.73
C LYS A 198 1.79 29.07 -8.21
N TYR A 199 2.32 28.50 -7.14
CA TYR A 199 3.45 29.11 -6.41
C TYR A 199 4.76 28.32 -6.48
N SER A 200 4.75 27.03 -6.81
CA SER A 200 5.98 26.24 -6.81
C SER A 200 6.68 26.27 -8.17
N THR A 201 7.93 26.72 -8.17
CA THR A 201 8.83 26.56 -9.33
C THR A 201 9.84 25.44 -9.13
N GLY A 202 9.98 24.96 -7.89
CA GLY A 202 11.03 24.04 -7.46
C GLY A 202 10.61 22.57 -7.34
N LEU A 203 9.33 22.25 -7.55
CA LEU A 203 8.80 20.90 -7.34
C LEU A 203 9.34 19.91 -8.38
N ASN A 204 9.93 18.82 -7.91
CA ASN A 204 10.38 17.71 -8.74
C ASN A 204 9.37 16.55 -8.74
N PHE A 205 8.61 16.40 -7.66
CA PHE A 205 7.67 15.29 -7.49
C PHE A 205 6.45 15.69 -6.67
N LEU A 206 5.27 15.34 -7.16
CA LEU A 206 3.98 15.46 -6.45
C LEU A 206 3.25 14.11 -6.50
N HIS A 207 2.85 13.61 -5.35
CA HIS A 207 1.92 12.50 -5.23
C HIS A 207 0.80 12.88 -4.27
N ILE A 208 -0.44 12.68 -4.68
CA ILE A 208 -1.62 12.86 -3.83
C ILE A 208 -2.56 11.69 -4.11
N SER A 209 -2.81 10.87 -3.10
CA SER A 209 -3.82 9.81 -3.11
C SER A 209 -5.20 10.42 -2.89
N PHE A 210 -5.95 10.66 -3.97
CA PHE A 210 -7.28 11.27 -3.92
C PHE A 210 -8.34 10.32 -3.36
N ILE A 211 -9.27 10.86 -2.56
CA ILE A 211 -10.47 10.12 -2.13
C ILE A 211 -11.39 9.86 -3.33
N ASP A 212 -11.67 10.90 -4.12
CA ASP A 212 -12.43 10.81 -5.37
C ASP A 212 -11.46 10.76 -6.56
N PHE A 213 -11.27 9.56 -7.09
CA PHE A 213 -10.39 9.30 -8.23
C PHE A 213 -10.78 10.08 -9.48
N ASN A 214 -12.08 10.19 -9.78
CA ASN A 214 -12.55 10.82 -11.03
C ASN A 214 -12.30 12.33 -11.01
N GLN A 215 -12.66 12.99 -9.91
CA GLN A 215 -12.36 14.42 -9.74
C GLN A 215 -10.87 14.68 -9.55
N GLY A 216 -10.18 13.77 -8.84
CA GLY A 216 -8.74 13.82 -8.57
C GLY A 216 -7.92 13.77 -9.86
N ILE A 217 -8.25 12.86 -10.78
CA ILE A 217 -7.58 12.75 -12.08
C ILE A 217 -7.74 14.02 -12.88
N VAL A 218 -8.95 14.56 -13.03
CA VAL A 218 -9.15 15.77 -13.85
C VAL A 218 -8.31 16.93 -13.31
N LYS A 219 -8.24 17.09 -11.98
CA LYS A 219 -7.46 18.13 -11.33
C LYS A 219 -5.95 17.89 -11.43
N LEU A 220 -5.51 16.64 -11.26
CA LEU A 220 -4.12 16.24 -11.46
C LEU A 220 -3.72 16.51 -12.92
N THR A 221 -4.50 16.07 -13.90
CA THR A 221 -4.27 16.31 -15.33
C THR A 221 -4.16 17.80 -15.63
N ASN A 222 -5.04 18.64 -15.05
CA ASN A 222 -4.93 20.10 -15.19
C ASN A 222 -3.67 20.66 -14.53
N PHE A 223 -3.26 20.14 -13.38
CA PHE A 223 -2.02 20.52 -12.72
C PHE A 223 -0.78 20.12 -13.52
N LEU A 224 -0.79 18.94 -14.14
CA LEU A 224 0.27 18.44 -15.01
C LEU A 224 0.41 19.27 -16.30
N LYS A 225 -0.61 20.07 -16.67
CA LYS A 225 -0.50 21.01 -17.78
C LYS A 225 0.34 22.26 -17.47
N ASN A 226 0.64 22.53 -16.20
CA ASN A 226 1.42 23.70 -15.80
C ASN A 226 2.88 23.58 -16.27
N ALA A 227 3.39 24.60 -16.98
CA ALA A 227 4.70 24.52 -17.62
C ALA A 227 5.90 24.49 -16.65
N ASN A 228 5.76 25.12 -15.48
CA ASN A 228 6.71 25.03 -14.38
C ASN A 228 6.83 23.60 -13.81
N VAL A 229 5.75 22.83 -13.85
CA VAL A 229 5.69 21.45 -13.31
C VAL A 229 6.19 20.45 -14.36
N ARG A 230 5.61 20.50 -15.56
CA ARG A 230 5.84 19.51 -16.62
C ARG A 230 7.30 19.43 -17.08
N ASN A 231 8.07 20.52 -16.99
CA ASN A 231 9.51 20.57 -17.34
C ASN A 231 10.42 19.77 -16.41
N LYS A 232 9.94 19.44 -15.20
CA LYS A 232 10.74 18.77 -14.17
C LYS A 232 10.28 17.35 -13.88
N MET A 233 9.24 16.88 -14.57
CA MET A 233 8.68 15.55 -14.36
C MET A 233 9.58 14.47 -14.96
N PHE A 234 9.82 13.43 -14.17
CA PHE A 234 10.56 12.24 -14.58
C PHE A 234 9.65 11.02 -14.75
N LYS A 235 8.37 11.12 -14.33
CA LYS A 235 7.29 10.14 -14.49
C LYS A 235 6.16 10.76 -15.30
N LEU A 236 5.69 10.10 -16.35
CA LEU A 236 4.58 10.56 -17.17
C LEU A 236 3.49 9.48 -17.23
N LEU A 237 2.25 9.84 -16.88
CA LEU A 237 1.05 9.05 -17.12
C LEU A 237 0.34 9.58 -18.36
N ILE A 238 -0.03 8.70 -19.27
CA ILE A 238 -0.85 9.01 -20.44
C ILE A 238 -2.09 8.13 -20.45
N THR A 239 -3.24 8.75 -20.73
CA THR A 239 -4.53 8.09 -20.95
C THR A 239 -5.00 8.17 -22.41
N SER A 240 -4.34 9.00 -23.21
CA SER A 240 -4.52 9.11 -24.65
C SER A 240 -3.17 9.42 -25.32
N TRP A 241 -3.04 9.16 -26.62
CA TRP A 241 -1.78 9.37 -27.32
C TRP A 241 -1.36 10.84 -27.42
N SER A 242 -2.31 11.76 -27.49
CA SER A 242 -2.02 13.21 -27.58
C SER A 242 -1.34 13.75 -26.32
N GLU A 243 -1.55 13.14 -25.15
CA GLU A 243 -0.95 13.52 -23.86
C GLU A 243 0.55 13.23 -23.77
N LEU A 244 1.11 12.46 -24.71
CA LEU A 244 2.56 12.41 -24.88
C LEU A 244 3.09 13.81 -25.21
N PHE A 245 2.34 14.63 -25.94
CA PHE A 245 2.81 15.89 -26.47
C PHE A 245 2.21 17.11 -25.79
N GLU A 246 0.93 17.09 -25.44
CA GLU A 246 0.27 18.26 -24.87
C GLU A 246 0.38 18.28 -23.35
N PRO A 247 0.87 19.36 -22.73
CA PRO A 247 1.35 20.61 -23.35
C PRO A 247 2.84 20.63 -23.75
N PHE A 248 3.68 19.71 -23.24
CA PHE A 248 5.02 19.38 -23.78
C PHE A 248 5.62 18.11 -23.11
N VAL A 249 6.64 17.51 -23.74
CA VAL A 249 7.40 16.34 -23.22
C VAL A 249 8.53 16.80 -22.28
N PRO A 250 8.67 16.25 -21.06
CA PRO A 250 9.81 16.54 -20.19
C PRO A 250 11.12 15.99 -20.78
N SER A 251 12.17 16.80 -20.82
CA SER A 251 13.50 16.38 -21.28
C SER A 251 14.17 15.32 -20.40
N ASN A 252 13.70 15.16 -19.16
CA ASN A 252 14.22 14.21 -18.17
C ASN A 252 13.26 13.04 -17.90
N MET A 253 12.37 12.72 -18.84
CA MET A 253 11.43 11.62 -18.69
C MET A 253 12.18 10.28 -18.59
N THR A 254 12.00 9.57 -17.48
CA THR A 254 12.63 8.27 -17.21
C THR A 254 11.62 7.15 -16.96
N ASN A 255 10.36 7.47 -16.70
CA ASN A 255 9.32 6.49 -16.41
C ASN A 255 8.06 6.87 -17.19
N LEU A 256 7.45 5.91 -17.88
CA LEU A 256 6.23 6.12 -18.63
C LEU A 256 5.17 5.10 -18.24
N PHE A 257 3.96 5.59 -17.97
CA PHE A 257 2.77 4.80 -17.69
C PHE A 257 1.77 5.03 -18.82
N MET A 258 1.51 4.00 -19.61
CA MET A 258 0.53 4.01 -20.70
C MET A 258 -0.72 3.27 -20.24
N MET A 259 -1.80 4.02 -20.01
CA MET A 259 -3.10 3.53 -19.52
C MET A 259 -4.18 3.94 -20.54
N LEU A 260 -4.07 3.38 -21.75
CA LEU A 260 -4.81 3.86 -22.93
C LEU A 260 -6.22 3.28 -23.02
N GLN A 261 -7.09 3.90 -23.81
CA GLN A 261 -8.36 3.29 -24.17
C GLN A 261 -8.14 2.18 -25.21
N ASP A 262 -8.97 1.13 -25.21
CA ASP A 262 -8.81 0.03 -26.17
C ASP A 262 -8.93 0.49 -27.63
N GLN A 263 -9.74 1.52 -27.88
CA GLN A 263 -9.91 2.12 -29.22
C GLN A 263 -8.60 2.77 -29.73
N ASP A 264 -7.79 3.32 -28.83
CA ASP A 264 -6.48 3.91 -29.15
C ASP A 264 -5.46 2.83 -29.54
N VAL A 265 -5.69 1.59 -29.10
CA VAL A 265 -4.89 0.40 -29.47
C VAL A 265 -5.28 -0.14 -30.82
N VAL A 266 -6.36 0.30 -31.47
CA VAL A 266 -6.70 -0.13 -32.84
C VAL A 266 -6.13 0.83 -33.88
N ARG A 267 -6.16 2.14 -33.63
CA ARG A 267 -6.01 3.14 -34.69
C ARG A 267 -4.57 3.52 -35.10
N GLU A 268 -3.59 3.52 -34.18
CA GLU A 268 -2.26 4.10 -34.49
C GLU A 268 -1.09 3.22 -34.04
N SER A 269 0.01 3.25 -34.80
CA SER A 269 1.31 2.68 -34.42
C SER A 269 2.27 3.82 -34.05
N ILE A 270 3.11 3.63 -33.04
CA ILE A 270 3.99 4.69 -32.57
C ILE A 270 5.40 4.46 -33.04
N ASN A 271 5.87 5.36 -33.89
CA ASN A 271 7.25 5.37 -34.31
C ASN A 271 8.09 6.15 -33.30
N LEU A 272 8.83 5.44 -32.44
CA LEU A 272 9.73 6.05 -31.45
C LEU A 272 10.90 6.81 -32.07
N ASN A 273 11.06 6.79 -33.39
CA ASN A 273 12.11 7.54 -34.10
C ASN A 273 11.65 8.93 -34.56
N ALA A 274 10.35 9.14 -34.68
CA ALA A 274 9.83 10.45 -35.04
C ALA A 274 9.97 11.39 -33.84
N GLU A 275 10.38 12.64 -34.09
CA GLU A 275 10.31 13.67 -33.05
C GLU A 275 8.83 13.87 -32.65
N PRO A 276 8.51 13.99 -31.35
CA PRO A 276 9.41 13.98 -30.17
C PRO A 276 9.52 12.63 -29.43
N TYR A 277 9.12 11.51 -30.03
CA TYR A 277 9.19 10.18 -29.40
C TYR A 277 10.61 9.61 -29.24
N ASN A 278 11.61 10.21 -29.92
CA ASN A 278 13.03 9.84 -29.81
C ASN A 278 13.57 9.82 -28.36
N MET A 279 12.95 10.58 -27.45
CA MET A 279 13.31 10.61 -26.03
C MET A 279 13.02 9.29 -25.29
N PHE A 280 12.16 8.42 -25.83
CA PHE A 280 11.85 7.12 -25.23
C PHE A 280 13.05 6.19 -25.09
N ASN A 281 14.12 6.42 -25.87
CA ASN A 281 15.37 5.67 -25.76
C ASN A 281 16.05 5.86 -24.39
N SER A 282 15.66 6.87 -23.61
CA SER A 282 16.17 7.16 -22.26
C SER A 282 15.31 6.60 -21.12
N LEU A 283 14.24 5.86 -21.44
CA LEU A 283 13.33 5.30 -20.43
C LEU A 283 14.04 4.26 -19.55
N PHE A 284 13.83 4.39 -18.24
CA PHE A 284 14.21 3.42 -17.22
C PHE A 284 13.07 2.46 -16.89
N THR A 285 11.81 2.93 -16.88
CA THR A 285 10.67 2.06 -16.62
C THR A 285 9.53 2.28 -17.60
N LEU A 286 8.81 1.20 -17.90
CA LEU A 286 7.64 1.21 -18.77
C LEU A 286 6.51 0.41 -18.14
N THR A 287 5.34 1.03 -18.01
CA THR A 287 4.09 0.38 -17.60
C THR A 287 3.10 0.47 -18.74
N VAL A 288 2.47 -0.65 -19.08
CA VAL A 288 1.59 -0.76 -20.25
C VAL A 288 0.30 -1.49 -19.90
N SER A 289 -0.84 -0.79 -20.03
CA SER A 289 -2.18 -1.34 -19.88
C SER A 289 -3.20 -0.61 -20.75
N THR A 290 -4.36 -1.22 -20.92
CA THR A 290 -5.56 -0.60 -21.49
C THR A 290 -6.76 -0.75 -20.57
N THR A 291 -7.88 -0.12 -20.90
CA THR A 291 -9.17 -0.35 -20.23
C THR A 291 -9.53 -1.84 -20.13
N LYS A 292 -9.38 -2.61 -21.20
CA LYS A 292 -9.56 -4.09 -21.20
C LYS A 292 -8.26 -4.87 -20.93
N GLN A 293 -7.24 -4.21 -20.39
CA GLN A 293 -5.98 -4.83 -19.96
C GLN A 293 -5.22 -5.53 -21.10
N LEU A 294 -5.07 -4.88 -22.26
CA LEU A 294 -4.42 -5.40 -23.47
C LEU A 294 -3.02 -4.80 -23.67
N GLY A 295 -2.20 -4.77 -22.62
CA GLY A 295 -0.90 -4.11 -22.61
C GLY A 295 0.13 -4.68 -23.58
N LEU A 296 0.14 -6.00 -23.82
CA LEU A 296 1.02 -6.59 -24.85
C LEU A 296 0.75 -6.05 -26.25
N SER A 297 -0.52 -5.78 -26.57
CA SER A 297 -0.92 -5.26 -27.89
C SER A 297 -0.43 -3.83 -28.11
N ILE A 298 -0.33 -3.03 -27.05
CA ILE A 298 0.33 -1.72 -27.12
C ILE A 298 1.83 -1.90 -27.41
N LEU A 299 2.50 -2.86 -26.76
CA LEU A 299 3.92 -3.12 -26.94
C LEU A 299 4.25 -3.50 -28.39
N ASP A 300 3.42 -4.34 -29.02
CA ASP A 300 3.57 -4.71 -30.43
C ASP A 300 3.53 -3.51 -31.38
N LYS A 301 2.70 -2.51 -31.05
CA LYS A 301 2.52 -1.27 -31.82
C LYS A 301 3.66 -0.27 -31.72
N ILE A 302 4.61 -0.49 -30.82
CA ILE A 302 5.81 0.35 -30.70
C ILE A 302 6.79 0.00 -31.83
N VAL A 303 7.00 0.93 -32.75
CA VAL A 303 7.96 0.82 -33.84
C VAL A 303 9.30 1.38 -33.39
N LEU A 304 10.32 0.51 -33.32
CA LEU A 304 11.70 0.85 -32.99
C LEU A 304 12.51 1.18 -34.26
N ASN A 305 13.65 1.87 -34.12
CA ASN A 305 14.54 2.26 -35.24
C ASN A 305 14.97 1.11 -36.12
N SER A 306 15.19 -0.05 -35.50
CA SER A 306 15.60 -1.26 -36.18
C SER A 306 14.87 -2.44 -35.56
N PRO A 307 14.52 -3.47 -36.35
CA PRO A 307 14.01 -4.74 -35.83
C PRO A 307 14.96 -5.41 -34.81
N ARG A 308 16.24 -5.05 -34.81
CA ARG A 308 17.25 -5.56 -33.86
C ARG A 308 17.41 -4.69 -32.62
N MET A 309 16.87 -3.48 -32.64
CA MET A 309 16.93 -2.58 -31.50
C MET A 309 15.93 -3.05 -30.46
N LYS A 310 16.33 -3.03 -29.18
CA LYS A 310 15.46 -3.33 -28.05
C LYS A 310 15.64 -2.26 -26.98
N LEU A 311 14.57 -1.93 -26.27
CA LEU A 311 14.57 -0.96 -25.18
C LEU A 311 15.29 -1.56 -23.97
N LYS A 312 16.24 -0.81 -23.40
CA LYS A 312 17.01 -1.21 -22.22
C LYS A 312 16.38 -0.61 -20.97
N LEU A 313 15.39 -1.31 -20.43
CA LEU A 313 14.66 -0.87 -19.25
C LEU A 313 15.26 -1.46 -17.97
N LYS A 314 15.18 -0.71 -16.87
CA LYS A 314 15.42 -1.21 -15.51
C LYS A 314 14.18 -1.92 -14.96
N GLY A 315 12.97 -1.47 -15.33
CA GLY A 315 11.69 -2.01 -14.86
C GLY A 315 10.63 -2.11 -15.95
N LEU A 316 9.85 -3.20 -15.96
CA LEU A 316 8.77 -3.43 -16.91
C LEU A 316 7.52 -3.94 -16.18
N THR A 317 6.37 -3.32 -16.48
CA THR A 317 5.07 -3.65 -15.90
C THR A 317 4.08 -3.87 -17.04
N ILE A 318 3.58 -5.10 -17.20
CA ILE A 318 2.66 -5.46 -18.30
C ILE A 318 1.36 -6.01 -17.73
N PHE A 319 0.26 -5.48 -18.25
CA PHE A 319 -1.10 -5.95 -17.99
C PHE A 319 -1.61 -6.65 -19.24
N HIS A 320 -2.00 -7.93 -19.18
CA HIS A 320 -2.57 -8.63 -20.33
C HIS A 320 -3.71 -9.57 -19.92
N LYS A 321 -4.88 -9.41 -20.54
CA LYS A 321 -5.99 -10.36 -20.45
C LYS A 321 -6.28 -10.92 -21.84
N HIS A 322 -6.37 -12.24 -21.96
CA HIS A 322 -6.80 -12.91 -23.19
C HIS A 322 -8.25 -12.53 -23.48
N LYS A 323 -8.54 -12.18 -24.73
CA LYS A 323 -9.86 -11.68 -25.13
C LYS A 323 -10.55 -12.65 -26.08
N VAL A 324 -11.54 -13.37 -25.57
CA VAL A 324 -12.66 -13.97 -26.32
C VAL A 324 -13.93 -13.98 -25.44
N THR A 325 -14.36 -12.83 -24.90
CA THR A 325 -15.73 -12.73 -24.35
C THR A 325 -16.74 -12.38 -25.44
N PRO A 326 -17.79 -13.18 -25.66
CA PRO A 326 -18.89 -12.84 -26.58
C PRO A 326 -19.62 -11.55 -26.18
N ASN A 327 -19.73 -11.25 -24.88
CA ASN A 327 -20.42 -10.06 -24.39
C ASN A 327 -19.70 -8.74 -24.71
N ASP A 328 -18.37 -8.76 -24.86
CA ASP A 328 -17.60 -7.57 -25.22
C ASP A 328 -17.79 -7.16 -26.69
N MET A 329 -18.26 -8.09 -27.54
CA MET A 329 -18.58 -7.81 -28.93
C MET A 329 -19.89 -7.05 -29.07
N GLU A 330 -20.87 -7.21 -28.17
CA GLU A 330 -22.07 -6.37 -28.18
C GLU A 330 -21.73 -4.92 -27.85
N ASP A 331 -20.88 -4.66 -26.86
CA ASP A 331 -20.44 -3.30 -26.52
C ASP A 331 -19.57 -2.66 -27.63
N LEU A 332 -18.69 -3.44 -28.27
CA LEU A 332 -17.89 -2.96 -29.41
C LEU A 332 -18.74 -2.73 -30.67
N MET A 333 -19.78 -3.53 -30.89
CA MET A 333 -20.72 -3.34 -32.00
C MET A 333 -21.65 -2.14 -31.76
N LEU A 334 -22.08 -1.90 -30.51
CA LEU A 334 -22.87 -0.74 -30.11
C LEU A 334 -22.09 0.59 -30.24
N GLU A 335 -20.79 0.61 -29.90
CA GLU A 335 -19.94 1.80 -30.09
C GLU A 335 -19.55 2.03 -31.56
N SER A 336 -19.44 0.97 -32.37
CA SER A 336 -19.13 1.09 -33.80
C SER A 336 -20.28 1.70 -34.63
N HIS A 337 -21.51 1.66 -34.14
CA HIS A 337 -22.67 2.24 -34.82
C HIS A 337 -22.80 3.77 -34.70
N GLN A 338 -21.88 4.46 -34.01
CA GLN A 338 -21.85 5.94 -33.94
C GLN A 338 -20.77 6.60 -34.80
N LEU A 339 -19.93 5.83 -35.51
CA LEU A 339 -18.96 6.36 -36.46
C LEU A 339 -19.30 5.87 -37.86
N ASN A 340 -19.88 6.77 -38.67
CA ASN A 340 -20.06 6.59 -40.11
C ASN A 340 -18.69 6.50 -40.80
N THR A 341 -18.07 5.33 -40.76
CA THR A 341 -16.95 4.93 -41.61
C THR A 341 -17.16 3.47 -41.97
N ASP A 342 -17.11 3.17 -43.27
CA ASP A 342 -17.30 1.84 -43.85
C ASP A 342 -16.56 0.74 -43.07
N PRO A 343 -17.18 -0.43 -42.84
CA PRO A 343 -16.53 -1.55 -42.19
C PRO A 343 -15.57 -2.20 -43.19
N SER A 344 -14.34 -1.71 -43.27
CA SER A 344 -13.26 -2.53 -43.82
C SER A 344 -12.95 -3.64 -42.82
N ASP A 345 -13.07 -4.88 -43.27
CA ASP A 345 -12.73 -6.14 -42.60
C ASP A 345 -11.29 -6.19 -42.05
N GLU A 346 -10.96 -5.39 -41.02
CA GLU A 346 -9.85 -5.71 -40.14
C GLU A 346 -10.39 -6.64 -39.04
N GLU A 347 -10.42 -7.93 -39.36
CA GLU A 347 -10.60 -9.00 -38.38
C GLU A 347 -9.71 -8.72 -37.16
N ILE A 348 -10.33 -8.45 -36.01
CA ILE A 348 -9.63 -8.33 -34.73
C ILE A 348 -8.96 -9.68 -34.47
N LYS A 349 -7.67 -9.80 -34.78
CA LYS A 349 -6.90 -11.00 -34.47
C LYS A 349 -7.04 -11.31 -32.98
N PRO A 350 -7.27 -12.58 -32.59
CA PRO A 350 -7.32 -12.96 -31.19
C PRO A 350 -5.99 -12.59 -30.52
N MET A 351 -6.05 -11.67 -29.56
CA MET A 351 -4.88 -11.17 -28.85
C MET A 351 -4.45 -12.21 -27.81
N LYS A 352 -3.50 -13.05 -28.20
CA LYS A 352 -2.95 -14.12 -27.36
C LYS A 352 -1.80 -13.59 -26.51
N LEU A 353 -1.61 -14.23 -25.36
CA LEU A 353 -0.41 -14.04 -24.54
C LEU A 353 0.79 -14.63 -25.29
N ASP A 354 1.69 -13.78 -25.76
CA ASP A 354 2.88 -14.16 -26.53
C ASP A 354 4.15 -13.52 -25.93
N PHE A 355 5.16 -14.34 -25.67
CA PHE A 355 6.44 -13.89 -25.14
C PHE A 355 7.22 -13.09 -26.20
N GLU A 356 7.00 -13.35 -27.49
CA GLU A 356 7.71 -12.67 -28.56
C GLU A 356 7.37 -11.17 -28.62
N SER A 357 6.17 -10.76 -28.20
CA SER A 357 5.81 -9.35 -28.03
C SER A 357 6.75 -8.62 -27.08
N ILE A 358 7.19 -9.28 -26.01
CA ILE A 358 8.17 -8.72 -25.05
C ILE A 358 9.58 -8.81 -25.64
N ASN A 359 9.98 -10.01 -26.09
CA ASN A 359 11.33 -10.27 -26.57
C ASN A 359 11.71 -9.39 -27.77
N SER A 360 10.77 -9.11 -28.69
CA SER A 360 11.03 -8.30 -29.87
C SER A 360 11.28 -6.82 -29.56
N LYS A 361 10.77 -6.31 -28.44
CA LYS A 361 10.83 -4.88 -28.08
C LYS A 361 11.75 -4.56 -26.91
N ILE A 362 11.91 -5.47 -25.95
CA ILE A 362 12.60 -5.21 -24.69
C ILE A 362 13.86 -6.08 -24.56
N ASP A 363 14.96 -5.47 -24.14
CA ASP A 363 16.18 -6.17 -23.78
C ASP A 363 16.06 -6.67 -22.33
N ILE A 364 15.47 -7.86 -22.18
CA ILE A 364 15.13 -8.47 -20.88
C ILE A 364 16.37 -8.65 -20.00
N ASN A 365 17.57 -8.77 -20.59
CA ASN A 365 18.82 -8.90 -19.84
C ASN A 365 19.17 -7.68 -18.98
N TYR A 366 18.64 -6.50 -19.28
CA TYR A 366 18.84 -5.28 -18.48
C TYR A 366 17.81 -5.09 -17.36
N LEU A 367 16.72 -5.86 -17.39
CA LEU A 367 15.65 -5.74 -16.41
C LEU A 367 16.14 -6.13 -15.02
N SER A 368 15.80 -5.28 -14.06
CA SER A 368 15.98 -5.56 -12.64
C SER A 368 14.66 -5.82 -11.91
N HIS A 369 13.56 -5.30 -12.46
CA HIS A 369 12.21 -5.46 -11.93
C HIS A 369 11.28 -5.87 -13.08
N LEU A 370 10.48 -6.91 -12.87
CA LEU A 370 9.47 -7.35 -13.82
C LEU A 370 8.17 -7.61 -13.06
N TYR A 371 7.10 -6.91 -13.46
CA TYR A 371 5.75 -7.13 -12.97
C TYR A 371 4.85 -7.56 -14.13
N LEU A 372 4.18 -8.69 -13.97
CA LEU A 372 3.26 -9.25 -14.96
C LEU A 372 1.89 -9.46 -14.32
N LYS A 373 0.88 -8.68 -14.74
CA LYS A 373 -0.52 -8.98 -14.43
C LYS A 373 -1.17 -9.62 -15.64
N VAL A 374 -1.16 -10.95 -15.69
CA VAL A 374 -1.53 -11.72 -16.89
C VAL A 374 -2.61 -12.75 -16.60
N ASP A 375 -3.61 -12.83 -17.48
CA ASP A 375 -4.63 -13.87 -17.46
C ASP A 375 -4.92 -14.35 -18.88
N CYS A 376 -5.01 -15.67 -19.03
CA CYS A 376 -5.27 -16.32 -20.31
C CYS A 376 -6.22 -17.53 -20.19
N ASN A 377 -6.88 -17.68 -19.04
CA ASN A 377 -7.69 -18.86 -18.74
C ASN A 377 -9.18 -18.57 -18.94
N GLU A 378 -9.57 -18.30 -20.19
CA GLU A 378 -10.98 -18.21 -20.55
C GLU A 378 -11.55 -19.61 -20.84
N HIS A 379 -12.43 -20.05 -19.94
CA HIS A 379 -13.35 -21.18 -20.04
C HIS A 379 -12.82 -22.59 -19.77
N ARG A 380 -13.64 -23.33 -19.00
CA ARG A 380 -13.56 -24.77 -18.71
C ARG A 380 -13.44 -25.64 -19.97
N ASP A 381 -13.85 -25.10 -21.12
CA ASP A 381 -14.03 -25.81 -22.39
C ASP A 381 -13.08 -25.32 -23.51
N SER A 382 -12.17 -24.36 -23.24
CA SER A 382 -11.19 -23.91 -24.23
C SER A 382 -9.80 -24.53 -23.97
N LEU A 383 -9.21 -25.12 -25.01
CA LEU A 383 -7.85 -25.72 -25.00
C LEU A 383 -6.76 -24.64 -25.10
N CYS A 384 -6.90 -23.54 -24.35
CA CYS A 384 -5.98 -22.41 -24.44
C CYS A 384 -4.72 -22.65 -23.59
N ASN A 385 -3.60 -22.95 -24.24
CA ASN A 385 -2.31 -23.20 -23.57
C ASN A 385 -1.37 -21.98 -23.63
N CYS A 386 -1.86 -20.76 -23.88
CA CYS A 386 -0.95 -19.63 -24.09
C CYS A 386 -0.18 -19.24 -22.81
N PHE A 387 -0.76 -19.42 -21.61
CA PHE A 387 -0.04 -19.20 -20.35
C PHE A 387 1.15 -20.15 -20.19
N GLU A 388 0.90 -21.45 -20.36
CA GLU A 388 1.94 -22.48 -20.33
C GLU A 388 3.02 -22.19 -21.37
N LYS A 389 2.62 -21.96 -22.63
CA LYS A 389 3.55 -21.67 -23.73
C LYS A 389 4.39 -20.42 -23.42
N PHE A 390 3.77 -19.34 -22.97
CA PHE A 390 4.45 -18.09 -22.63
C PHE A 390 5.56 -18.32 -21.59
N PHE A 391 5.27 -19.02 -20.48
CA PHE A 391 6.28 -19.25 -19.44
C PHE A 391 7.30 -20.33 -19.82
N ASN A 392 6.97 -21.28 -20.69
CA ASN A 392 7.93 -22.22 -21.26
C ASN A 392 8.93 -21.53 -22.18
N ASP A 393 8.45 -20.69 -23.10
CA ASP A 393 9.28 -19.88 -24.00
C ASP A 393 10.17 -18.92 -23.20
N PHE A 394 9.60 -18.29 -22.16
CA PHE A 394 10.34 -17.40 -21.27
C PHE A 394 11.40 -18.18 -20.45
N SER A 395 11.09 -19.39 -20.01
CA SER A 395 12.05 -20.27 -19.32
C SER A 395 13.23 -20.63 -20.23
N GLU A 396 12.96 -20.96 -21.49
CA GLU A 396 14.01 -21.26 -22.48
C GLU A 396 14.90 -20.04 -22.70
N TYR A 397 14.30 -18.87 -22.94
CA TYR A 397 15.03 -17.61 -23.09
C TYR A 397 15.92 -17.32 -21.88
N SER A 398 15.38 -17.45 -20.67
CA SER A 398 16.11 -17.22 -19.43
C SER A 398 17.32 -18.16 -19.29
N ARG A 399 17.16 -19.45 -19.60
CA ARG A 399 18.28 -20.43 -19.58
C ARG A 399 19.38 -20.07 -20.57
N LEU A 400 19.01 -19.66 -21.80
CA LEU A 400 19.97 -19.23 -22.82
C LEU A 400 20.73 -17.96 -22.42
N ASN A 401 20.15 -17.14 -21.54
CA ASN A 401 20.73 -15.89 -21.06
C ASN A 401 21.20 -15.97 -19.60
N ASN A 402 21.73 -17.11 -19.17
CA ASN A 402 22.33 -17.32 -17.84
C ASN A 402 21.40 -16.99 -16.65
N GLY A 403 20.09 -17.23 -16.82
CA GLY A 403 19.11 -17.05 -15.74
C GLY A 403 18.80 -15.60 -15.39
N LEU A 404 18.92 -14.68 -16.36
CA LEU A 404 18.61 -13.25 -16.21
C LEU A 404 19.28 -12.62 -14.96
N PRO A 405 20.62 -12.52 -14.93
CA PRO A 405 21.38 -12.19 -13.72
C PRO A 405 21.08 -10.79 -13.15
N ASN A 406 20.50 -9.88 -13.94
CA ASN A 406 20.14 -8.55 -13.46
C ASN A 406 18.76 -8.52 -12.79
N LEU A 407 17.90 -9.53 -13.03
CA LEU A 407 16.54 -9.57 -12.52
C LEU A 407 16.53 -9.90 -11.02
N LYS A 408 16.22 -8.90 -10.20
CA LYS A 408 16.23 -8.98 -8.74
C LYS A 408 14.84 -9.07 -8.12
N ASN A 409 13.84 -8.48 -8.78
CA ASN A 409 12.46 -8.50 -8.34
C ASN A 409 11.56 -9.04 -9.46
N PHE A 410 10.75 -10.04 -9.11
CA PHE A 410 9.73 -10.59 -10.00
C PHE A 410 8.40 -10.63 -9.28
N GLU A 411 7.40 -10.02 -9.90
CA GLU A 411 6.05 -9.92 -9.38
C GLU A 411 5.09 -10.46 -10.45
N ILE A 412 4.21 -11.36 -10.05
CA ILE A 412 3.17 -11.90 -10.92
C ILE A 412 1.82 -11.82 -10.23
N GLU A 413 0.83 -11.34 -10.96
CA GLU A 413 -0.54 -11.22 -10.51
C GLU A 413 -1.49 -11.80 -11.56
N SER A 414 -2.57 -12.47 -11.13
CA SER A 414 -3.70 -12.79 -12.02
C SER A 414 -4.86 -11.85 -11.80
N TYR A 415 -5.68 -11.67 -12.82
CA TYR A 415 -6.98 -11.02 -12.63
C TYR A 415 -7.94 -11.96 -11.89
N PRO A 416 -8.88 -11.41 -11.11
CA PRO A 416 -9.97 -12.18 -10.55
C PRO A 416 -10.79 -12.85 -11.68
N ASN A 417 -10.61 -14.15 -11.89
CA ASN A 417 -11.36 -14.98 -12.81
C ASN A 417 -12.69 -15.50 -12.22
N LEU A 418 -13.84 -14.96 -12.62
CA LEU A 418 -15.15 -15.49 -12.17
C LEU A 418 -15.37 -16.99 -12.49
N ASN A 419 -14.59 -17.56 -13.43
CA ASN A 419 -14.67 -18.97 -13.81
C ASN A 419 -13.73 -19.86 -13.00
N TRP A 420 -14.27 -21.00 -12.61
CA TRP A 420 -13.65 -21.93 -11.68
C TRP A 420 -12.63 -22.86 -12.36
N LEU A 421 -11.38 -22.85 -11.94
CA LEU A 421 -10.36 -23.83 -12.36
C LEU A 421 -10.31 -25.02 -11.40
N ARG A 422 -10.06 -26.23 -11.93
CA ARG A 422 -9.79 -27.38 -11.08
C ARG A 422 -8.35 -27.30 -10.54
N PRO A 423 -8.09 -27.83 -9.33
CA PRO A 423 -6.78 -27.72 -8.69
C PRO A 423 -5.62 -28.31 -9.51
N HIS A 424 -5.84 -29.44 -10.21
CA HIS A 424 -4.82 -30.01 -11.11
C HIS A 424 -4.56 -29.15 -12.34
N GLN A 425 -5.59 -28.51 -12.91
CA GLN A 425 -5.43 -27.61 -14.07
C GLN A 425 -4.64 -26.37 -13.68
N GLN A 426 -4.90 -25.82 -12.49
CA GLN A 426 -4.10 -24.71 -11.97
C GLN A 426 -2.64 -25.14 -11.72
N MET A 427 -2.42 -26.35 -11.20
CA MET A 427 -1.08 -26.88 -11.02
C MET A 427 -0.35 -27.05 -12.36
N GLU A 428 -0.95 -27.76 -13.31
CA GLU A 428 -0.33 -28.10 -14.60
C GLU A 428 -0.20 -26.89 -15.53
N ASN A 429 -1.22 -26.03 -15.61
CA ASN A 429 -1.28 -24.95 -16.60
C ASN A 429 -0.70 -23.64 -16.08
N ILE A 430 -0.67 -23.41 -14.76
CA ILE A 430 -0.25 -22.13 -14.16
C ILE A 430 1.00 -22.31 -13.29
N LEU A 431 0.90 -23.09 -12.21
CA LEU A 431 1.94 -23.14 -11.19
C LEU A 431 3.20 -23.89 -11.65
N VAL A 432 3.07 -24.97 -12.41
CA VAL A 432 4.21 -25.73 -12.95
C VAL A 432 5.00 -24.92 -14.00
N PRO A 433 4.37 -24.30 -15.02
CA PRO A 433 5.09 -23.45 -15.98
C PRO A 433 5.74 -22.24 -15.31
N LEU A 434 5.00 -21.56 -14.42
CA LEU A 434 5.54 -20.44 -13.65
C LEU A 434 6.73 -20.86 -12.78
N GLY A 435 6.56 -21.94 -12.00
CA GLY A 435 7.61 -22.49 -11.16
C GLY A 435 8.83 -22.91 -11.99
N GLY A 436 8.60 -23.44 -13.20
CA GLY A 436 9.63 -23.72 -14.20
C GLY A 436 10.45 -22.49 -14.56
N PHE A 437 9.78 -21.36 -14.82
CA PHE A 437 10.41 -20.07 -15.12
C PHE A 437 11.15 -19.48 -13.91
N ILE A 438 10.51 -19.38 -12.74
CA ILE A 438 11.12 -18.81 -11.52
C ILE A 438 12.41 -19.55 -11.18
N LYS A 439 12.42 -20.88 -11.32
CA LYS A 439 13.63 -21.69 -11.13
C LYS A 439 14.76 -21.30 -12.06
N THR A 440 14.51 -20.75 -13.24
CA THR A 440 15.59 -20.33 -14.15
C THR A 440 16.33 -19.09 -13.66
N LEU A 441 15.75 -18.30 -12.75
CA LEU A 441 16.28 -17.02 -12.32
C LEU A 441 17.44 -17.19 -11.32
N GLY A 442 18.60 -16.59 -11.63
CA GLY A 442 19.82 -16.76 -10.84
C GLY A 442 19.96 -15.82 -9.63
N ASN A 443 19.52 -14.57 -9.77
CA ASN A 443 19.77 -13.49 -8.79
C ASN A 443 18.49 -12.91 -8.17
N LEU A 444 17.41 -13.70 -8.17
CA LEU A 444 16.13 -13.26 -7.62
C LEU A 444 16.25 -13.04 -6.11
N SER A 445 15.95 -11.82 -5.67
CA SER A 445 16.00 -11.40 -4.26
C SER A 445 14.62 -11.14 -3.67
N SER A 446 13.63 -10.83 -4.52
CA SER A 446 12.25 -10.55 -4.16
C SER A 446 11.31 -11.26 -5.12
N LEU A 447 10.30 -11.92 -4.56
CA LEU A 447 9.26 -12.64 -5.30
C LEU A 447 7.89 -12.29 -4.73
N THR A 448 7.00 -11.80 -5.59
CA THR A 448 5.58 -11.61 -5.26
C THR A 448 4.75 -12.50 -6.17
N ILE A 449 3.87 -13.31 -5.57
CA ILE A 449 2.92 -14.17 -6.29
C ILE A 449 1.53 -13.85 -5.77
N ASP A 450 0.74 -13.20 -6.61
CA ASP A 450 -0.61 -12.77 -6.32
C ASP A 450 -1.61 -13.40 -7.29
N PHE A 451 -1.83 -14.69 -7.13
CA PHE A 451 -2.88 -15.35 -7.89
C PHE A 451 -4.20 -15.14 -7.18
N SER A 452 -4.82 -13.98 -7.44
CA SER A 452 -6.17 -13.64 -6.97
C SER A 452 -7.03 -14.90 -6.99
N THR A 453 -7.67 -15.25 -5.87
CA THR A 453 -8.47 -16.45 -5.77
C THR A 453 -9.93 -16.16 -6.04
N PRO A 454 -10.42 -16.48 -7.24
CA PRO A 454 -11.82 -16.79 -7.43
C PRO A 454 -12.02 -18.29 -7.61
N GLY A 455 -13.10 -18.74 -7.00
CA GLY A 455 -13.70 -20.04 -7.17
C GLY A 455 -12.81 -21.27 -7.48
N PHE A 456 -12.07 -21.90 -6.55
CA PHE A 456 -11.75 -23.33 -6.69
C PHE A 456 -13.06 -24.12 -6.65
N LYS A 457 -13.53 -24.66 -7.79
CA LYS A 457 -14.70 -25.55 -7.77
C LYS A 457 -14.15 -26.91 -7.48
N MET A 458 -13.73 -27.10 -6.23
CA MET A 458 -13.32 -28.42 -5.77
C MET A 458 -14.52 -29.39 -5.78
N PHE A 459 -15.77 -28.88 -5.79
CA PHE A 459 -16.99 -29.66 -6.01
C PHE A 459 -18.03 -28.96 -6.87
N ASP A 460 -18.28 -29.50 -8.06
CA ASP A 460 -19.61 -30.06 -8.23
C ASP A 460 -19.69 -31.26 -7.29
N ASN A 461 -20.72 -31.37 -6.44
CA ASN A 461 -20.98 -32.56 -5.60
C ASN A 461 -21.02 -33.88 -6.41
N ASN A 462 -20.90 -33.81 -7.73
CA ASN A 462 -20.80 -34.93 -8.67
C ASN A 462 -19.55 -35.82 -8.47
N LEU A 463 -18.49 -35.38 -7.76
CA LEU A 463 -17.27 -36.19 -7.54
C LEU A 463 -17.26 -37.00 -6.23
N GLY A 464 -18.16 -36.73 -5.28
CA GLY A 464 -18.32 -37.54 -4.06
C GLY A 464 -17.11 -37.64 -3.12
N LEU A 465 -16.13 -36.73 -3.18
CA LEU A 465 -14.97 -36.73 -2.28
C LEU A 465 -15.29 -35.99 -0.97
N SER A 466 -14.82 -36.51 0.16
CA SER A 466 -15.01 -35.90 1.49
C SER A 466 -14.26 -34.57 1.65
N ASN A 467 -14.82 -33.63 2.42
CA ASN A 467 -14.22 -32.35 2.76
C ASN A 467 -12.78 -32.45 3.28
N TYR A 468 -12.50 -33.35 4.21
CA TYR A 468 -11.13 -33.62 4.67
C TYR A 468 -10.10 -33.85 3.55
N LEU A 469 -10.44 -34.69 2.57
CA LEU A 469 -9.53 -35.10 1.50
C LEU A 469 -9.08 -33.92 0.64
N LEU A 470 -9.91 -32.91 0.44
CA LEU A 470 -9.52 -31.80 -0.44
C LEU A 470 -8.82 -30.67 0.26
N ASN A 471 -9.00 -30.51 1.57
CA ASN A 471 -8.13 -29.62 2.32
C ASN A 471 -6.70 -30.17 2.28
N LYS A 472 -6.55 -31.49 2.36
CA LYS A 472 -5.25 -32.16 2.12
C LYS A 472 -4.72 -32.02 0.70
N LEU A 473 -5.55 -32.18 -0.33
CA LEU A 473 -5.10 -31.98 -1.72
C LEU A 473 -4.59 -30.55 -1.94
N ASN A 474 -5.32 -29.58 -1.39
CA ASN A 474 -4.98 -28.17 -1.39
C ASN A 474 -3.64 -27.88 -0.71
N GLU A 475 -3.45 -28.41 0.50
CA GLU A 475 -2.19 -28.36 1.23
C GLU A 475 -1.05 -28.95 0.40
N HIS A 476 -1.23 -30.17 -0.13
CA HIS A 476 -0.23 -30.84 -0.95
C HIS A 476 0.09 -30.11 -2.25
N LEU A 477 -0.84 -29.38 -2.86
CA LEU A 477 -0.56 -28.59 -4.06
C LEU A 477 0.38 -27.44 -3.77
N MET A 478 0.10 -26.73 -2.67
CA MET A 478 0.92 -25.62 -2.21
C MET A 478 2.31 -26.11 -1.74
N GLU A 479 2.36 -27.21 -0.99
CA GLU A 479 3.61 -27.88 -0.65
C GLU A 479 4.37 -28.30 -1.91
N ALA A 480 3.71 -28.95 -2.88
CA ALA A 480 4.34 -29.41 -4.10
C ALA A 480 4.91 -28.24 -4.92
N PHE A 481 4.19 -27.12 -5.02
CA PHE A 481 4.69 -25.92 -5.71
C PHE A 481 6.00 -25.44 -5.08
N PHE A 482 6.03 -25.23 -3.76
CA PHE A 482 7.22 -24.73 -3.08
C PHE A 482 8.35 -25.78 -2.99
N LEU A 483 8.03 -27.05 -2.71
CA LEU A 483 8.99 -28.16 -2.72
C LEU A 483 9.63 -28.35 -4.09
N SER A 484 8.92 -28.00 -5.17
CA SER A 484 9.49 -28.09 -6.51
C SER A 484 10.71 -27.17 -6.70
N PHE A 485 10.89 -26.12 -5.88
CA PHE A 485 12.10 -25.30 -5.89
C PHE A 485 13.32 -26.02 -5.28
N PHE A 486 13.12 -27.11 -4.54
CA PHE A 486 14.16 -27.88 -3.87
C PHE A 486 14.66 -29.09 -4.68
N THR A 487 13.87 -29.59 -5.64
CA THR A 487 14.11 -30.89 -6.30
C THR A 487 15.22 -30.89 -7.36
N ASN A 488 15.88 -29.76 -7.63
CA ASN A 488 16.99 -29.64 -8.59
C ASN A 488 18.13 -28.79 -7.98
N ASP A 489 19.37 -28.93 -8.49
CA ASP A 489 20.65 -28.31 -8.07
C ASP A 489 20.71 -26.75 -8.02
N LYS A 490 19.63 -26.08 -7.62
CA LYS A 490 19.46 -24.63 -7.68
C LYS A 490 19.57 -24.00 -6.30
N LEU A 491 20.79 -24.07 -5.76
CA LEU A 491 21.25 -23.28 -4.62
C LEU A 491 20.83 -21.78 -4.68
N PRO A 492 20.93 -21.08 -5.84
CA PRO A 492 20.82 -19.62 -5.85
C PRO A 492 19.47 -19.07 -5.38
N LEU A 493 18.34 -19.64 -5.82
CA LEU A 493 17.03 -19.13 -5.39
C LEU A 493 16.81 -19.29 -3.88
N LEU A 494 17.20 -20.46 -3.34
CA LEU A 494 17.06 -20.78 -1.92
C LEU A 494 17.98 -19.91 -1.04
N THR A 495 19.13 -19.49 -1.56
CA THR A 495 20.12 -18.66 -0.85
C THR A 495 19.99 -17.16 -1.13
N ASN A 496 19.35 -16.74 -2.22
CA ASN A 496 19.30 -15.33 -2.62
C ASN A 496 17.97 -14.66 -2.29
N LEU A 497 16.87 -15.42 -2.21
CA LEU A 497 15.56 -14.86 -1.93
C LEU A 497 15.50 -14.30 -0.50
N LYS A 498 15.32 -12.99 -0.39
CA LYS A 498 15.22 -12.23 0.87
C LYS A 498 13.80 -11.81 1.20
N VAL A 499 12.96 -11.63 0.18
CA VAL A 499 11.58 -11.15 0.33
C VAL A 499 10.64 -12.06 -0.43
N LEU A 500 9.59 -12.53 0.24
CA LEU A 500 8.51 -13.31 -0.35
C LEU A 500 7.17 -12.67 0.02
N GLN A 501 6.34 -12.38 -0.98
CA GLN A 501 5.01 -11.81 -0.78
C GLN A 501 3.97 -12.72 -1.41
N LEU A 502 2.97 -13.08 -0.61
CA LEU A 502 1.87 -13.96 -0.96
C LEU A 502 0.55 -13.29 -0.54
N PRO A 503 0.09 -12.24 -1.25
CA PRO A 503 -1.13 -11.52 -0.90
C PRO A 503 -2.33 -12.46 -0.93
N ASP A 504 -2.62 -13.10 -2.07
CA ASP A 504 -3.77 -14.01 -2.25
C ASP A 504 -3.35 -15.42 -2.71
N PHE A 505 -2.35 -16.04 -2.06
CA PHE A 505 -1.87 -17.38 -2.46
C PHE A 505 -2.54 -18.55 -1.69
N PHE A 506 -3.08 -18.32 -0.49
CA PHE A 506 -3.65 -19.36 0.39
C PHE A 506 -5.14 -19.17 0.72
N THR A 507 -5.74 -18.07 0.27
CA THR A 507 -7.11 -17.66 0.65
C THR A 507 -8.14 -18.58 0.01
N SER A 508 -7.74 -19.24 -1.07
CA SER A 508 -8.36 -20.44 -1.60
C SER A 508 -8.76 -21.49 -0.58
N PHE A 509 -8.01 -21.65 0.50
CA PHE A 509 -8.29 -22.67 1.49
C PHE A 509 -9.40 -22.28 2.47
N VAL A 510 -9.82 -21.01 2.42
CA VAL A 510 -11.01 -20.51 3.09
C VAL A 510 -12.22 -20.76 2.21
N TYR A 511 -12.20 -20.28 0.95
CA TYR A 511 -13.38 -20.03 0.11
C TYR A 511 -14.26 -21.24 -0.36
N TYR A 512 -14.01 -22.50 0.05
CA TYR A 512 -14.64 -23.67 -0.62
C TYR A 512 -15.33 -24.76 0.20
N LYS A 513 -15.57 -24.65 1.51
CA LYS A 513 -16.24 -25.74 2.25
C LYS A 513 -17.17 -25.35 3.40
N PRO A 514 -18.19 -26.20 3.68
CA PRO A 514 -18.93 -26.18 4.93
C PRO A 514 -17.99 -26.31 6.14
N ASP A 515 -17.03 -27.25 6.14
CA ASP A 515 -16.17 -27.54 7.30
C ASP A 515 -14.94 -26.61 7.43
N PHE A 516 -15.16 -25.31 7.72
CA PHE A 516 -14.11 -24.32 8.05
C PHE A 516 -13.08 -24.84 9.08
N MET A 517 -13.60 -25.62 10.02
CA MET A 517 -12.91 -26.22 11.16
C MET A 517 -11.81 -27.23 10.79
N GLU A 518 -11.75 -27.71 9.54
CA GLU A 518 -10.68 -28.59 9.03
C GLU A 518 -9.73 -27.90 8.04
N SER A 519 -9.74 -26.56 7.97
CA SER A 519 -8.91 -25.78 7.05
C SER A 519 -7.47 -25.58 7.55
N LEU A 520 -6.58 -25.17 6.64
CA LEU A 520 -5.22 -24.73 6.97
C LEU A 520 -5.20 -23.50 7.89
N LEU A 521 -6.30 -22.76 7.99
CA LEU A 521 -6.48 -21.65 8.92
C LEU A 521 -7.08 -22.08 10.28
N HIS A 522 -7.07 -23.38 10.60
CA HIS A 522 -7.48 -23.91 11.90
C HIS A 522 -6.44 -24.91 12.45
N THR A 523 -5.16 -24.53 12.40
CA THR A 523 -4.01 -25.32 12.89
C THR A 523 -3.61 -25.03 14.35
N CYS A 524 -3.87 -23.82 14.85
CA CYS A 524 -3.57 -23.43 16.23
C CYS A 524 -4.71 -23.83 17.18
N LYS A 525 -4.37 -24.60 18.20
CA LYS A 525 -5.29 -25.10 19.25
C LYS A 525 -5.03 -24.42 20.60
N CYS A 526 -4.87 -23.10 20.61
CA CYS A 526 -4.71 -22.34 21.85
C CYS A 526 -6.07 -21.83 22.35
N TRP A 527 -6.16 -21.54 23.66
CA TRP A 527 -7.38 -20.98 24.25
C TRP A 527 -7.78 -19.63 23.66
N GLY A 528 -6.83 -18.78 23.32
CA GLY A 528 -7.12 -17.49 22.69
C GLY A 528 -7.86 -17.65 21.36
N CYS A 529 -7.41 -18.57 20.50
CA CYS A 529 -8.11 -18.86 19.25
C CYS A 529 -9.54 -19.37 19.49
N GLN A 530 -9.73 -20.24 20.48
CA GLN A 530 -11.06 -20.75 20.84
C GLN A 530 -11.99 -19.63 21.31
N LEU A 531 -11.50 -18.75 22.19
CA LEU A 531 -12.29 -17.65 22.75
C LEU A 531 -12.68 -16.63 21.68
N VAL A 532 -11.83 -16.41 20.66
CA VAL A 532 -12.21 -15.57 19.51
C VAL A 532 -13.35 -16.19 18.73
N LEU A 533 -13.32 -17.51 18.48
CA LEU A 533 -14.40 -18.20 17.79
C LEU A 533 -15.71 -18.09 18.58
N GLU A 534 -15.69 -18.38 19.88
CA GLU A 534 -16.87 -18.22 20.73
C GLU A 534 -17.40 -16.78 20.77
N LYS A 535 -16.52 -15.77 20.77
CA LYS A 535 -16.95 -14.38 20.70
C LYS A 535 -17.62 -14.05 19.36
N LEU A 536 -17.10 -14.58 18.25
CA LEU A 536 -17.77 -14.45 16.96
C LEU A 536 -19.13 -15.18 16.97
N GLU A 537 -19.22 -16.37 17.58
CA GLU A 537 -20.47 -17.11 17.79
C GLU A 537 -21.51 -16.27 18.54
N ASP A 538 -21.09 -15.65 19.65
CA ASP A 538 -21.97 -14.85 20.49
C ASP A 538 -22.42 -13.54 19.83
N GLU A 539 -21.56 -12.90 19.01
CA GLU A 539 -21.84 -11.57 18.46
C GLU A 539 -22.52 -11.57 17.07
N PHE A 540 -22.27 -12.58 16.23
CA PHE A 540 -22.70 -12.58 14.82
C PHE A 540 -23.75 -13.63 14.46
N PHE A 541 -24.14 -14.50 15.40
CA PHE A 541 -25.07 -15.59 15.11
C PHE A 541 -26.38 -15.44 15.87
N ASP A 542 -27.48 -15.39 15.12
CA ASP A 542 -28.82 -15.54 15.70
C ASP A 542 -29.13 -17.03 15.82
N LYS A 543 -29.55 -17.47 17.01
CA LYS A 543 -29.90 -18.89 17.26
C LYS A 543 -31.16 -19.35 16.50
N ASP A 544 -31.86 -18.41 15.86
CA ASP A 544 -33.13 -18.62 15.18
C ASP A 544 -32.99 -18.72 13.64
N GLU A 545 -31.79 -18.52 13.06
CA GLU A 545 -31.54 -18.68 11.63
C GLU A 545 -30.89 -20.03 11.28
N ASP A 546 -31.37 -20.70 10.23
CA ASP A 546 -30.88 -21.99 9.70
C ASP A 546 -29.49 -21.91 9.02
N ILE A 547 -28.66 -20.90 9.32
CA ILE A 547 -27.32 -20.79 8.77
C ILE A 547 -26.37 -21.66 9.60
N ASP A 548 -25.72 -22.62 8.93
CA ASP A 548 -24.71 -23.48 9.55
C ASP A 548 -23.55 -22.65 10.13
N LEU A 549 -23.29 -22.82 11.43
CA LEU A 549 -22.27 -22.12 12.23
C LEU A 549 -20.91 -22.04 11.51
N GLN A 550 -20.53 -23.14 10.83
CA GLN A 550 -19.25 -23.23 10.12
C GLN A 550 -19.19 -22.31 8.89
N SER A 551 -20.32 -22.14 8.20
CA SER A 551 -20.43 -21.31 7.00
C SER A 551 -20.30 -19.81 7.34
N SER A 552 -20.79 -19.36 8.49
CA SER A 552 -20.61 -17.94 8.85
C SER A 552 -19.21 -17.64 9.39
N TYR A 553 -18.55 -18.55 10.13
CA TYR A 553 -17.13 -18.37 10.48
C TYR A 553 -16.28 -18.16 9.23
N TYR A 554 -16.52 -18.98 8.22
CA TYR A 554 -15.91 -18.85 6.91
C TYR A 554 -16.10 -17.45 6.31
N MET A 555 -17.33 -16.92 6.33
CA MET A 555 -17.63 -15.61 5.73
C MET A 555 -16.90 -14.50 6.47
N LEU A 556 -16.90 -14.54 7.80
CA LEU A 556 -16.25 -13.54 8.66
C LEU A 556 -14.72 -13.54 8.45
N ILE A 557 -14.08 -14.71 8.47
CA ILE A 557 -12.62 -14.82 8.27
C ILE A 557 -12.24 -14.46 6.83
N GLY A 558 -12.99 -14.93 5.84
CA GLY A 558 -12.78 -14.59 4.43
C GLY A 558 -12.90 -13.08 4.19
N TYR A 559 -13.88 -12.43 4.82
CA TYR A 559 -14.05 -10.99 4.71
C TYR A 559 -12.88 -10.21 5.31
N ILE A 560 -12.37 -10.62 6.48
CA ILE A 560 -11.15 -10.02 7.04
C ILE A 560 -9.94 -10.28 6.15
N LEU A 561 -9.73 -11.48 5.62
CA LEU A 561 -8.60 -11.75 4.73
C LEU A 561 -8.65 -10.87 3.47
N GLY A 562 -9.82 -10.74 2.85
CA GLY A 562 -10.03 -9.84 1.71
C GLY A 562 -9.71 -8.38 2.07
N LYS A 563 -10.14 -7.92 3.25
CA LYS A 563 -9.79 -6.59 3.77
C LYS A 563 -8.27 -6.44 3.97
N LEU A 564 -7.63 -7.40 4.65
CA LEU A 564 -6.19 -7.35 4.91
C LEU A 564 -5.40 -7.30 3.59
N GLN A 565 -5.86 -7.98 2.54
CA GLN A 565 -5.24 -7.97 1.21
C GLN A 565 -5.47 -6.66 0.45
N ALA A 566 -6.72 -6.17 0.42
CA ALA A 566 -7.10 -5.03 -0.40
C ALA A 566 -6.63 -3.70 0.18
N ASP A 567 -6.69 -3.57 1.52
CA ASP A 567 -6.53 -2.28 2.16
C ASP A 567 -5.14 -2.06 2.78
N ARG A 568 -4.43 -3.13 3.15
CA ARG A 568 -3.16 -2.99 3.88
C ARG A 568 -1.98 -2.70 2.98
N GLU A 569 -1.63 -1.44 2.93
CA GLU A 569 -0.48 -0.96 2.17
C GLU A 569 0.58 -0.36 3.10
N VAL A 570 1.84 -0.74 2.87
CA VAL A 570 2.98 -0.07 3.49
C VAL A 570 3.14 1.28 2.80
N CYS A 571 3.10 2.36 3.57
CA CYS A 571 3.30 3.71 3.06
C CYS A 571 4.80 3.93 2.77
N ILE A 572 5.28 3.34 1.68
CA ILE A 572 6.69 3.40 1.32
C ILE A 572 6.97 4.74 0.62
N PRO A 573 7.82 5.61 1.18
CA PRO A 573 8.30 6.77 0.47
C PRO A 573 9.08 6.28 -0.76
N ILE A 574 8.77 6.81 -1.94
CA ILE A 574 9.28 6.43 -3.28
C ILE A 574 10.83 6.45 -3.37
N LYS A 575 11.50 5.50 -2.71
CA LYS A 575 12.93 5.22 -2.68
C LYS A 575 13.05 3.71 -2.73
N GLU A 576 13.96 3.22 -3.57
CA GLU A 576 14.13 1.81 -3.98
C GLU A 576 14.53 0.82 -2.86
N LYS A 577 14.49 1.21 -1.58
CA LYS A 577 14.70 0.31 -0.42
C LYS A 577 13.35 -0.06 0.21
N THR A 578 12.52 -0.69 -0.60
CA THR A 578 11.07 -0.93 -0.41
C THR A 578 10.72 -2.10 0.51
N PHE A 579 11.70 -2.79 1.09
CA PHE A 579 11.44 -4.08 1.76
C PHE A 579 11.78 -4.12 3.26
N LEU A 580 12.12 -2.97 3.84
CA LEU A 580 12.26 -2.82 5.30
C LEU A 580 10.93 -2.37 5.90
N TYR A 581 9.93 -3.25 5.90
CA TYR A 581 8.58 -2.91 6.34
C TYR A 581 8.59 -2.31 7.76
N SER A 582 9.38 -2.86 8.68
CA SER A 582 9.50 -2.36 10.06
C SER A 582 10.09 -0.95 10.19
N SER A 583 10.52 -0.33 9.09
CA SER A 583 10.96 1.06 9.03
C SER A 583 9.90 2.03 8.51
N TYR A 584 8.74 1.54 8.06
CA TYR A 584 7.68 2.35 7.44
C TYR A 584 6.33 2.15 8.16
N PRO A 585 5.40 3.12 8.09
CA PRO A 585 4.07 2.94 8.65
C PRO A 585 3.17 2.23 7.63
N ILE A 586 2.03 1.72 8.09
CA ILE A 586 1.01 1.15 7.20
C ILE A 586 -0.31 1.91 7.27
N PHE A 587 -1.07 1.78 6.20
CA PHE A 587 -2.49 2.03 6.18
C PHE A 587 -3.24 0.73 6.49
N LYS A 588 -4.02 0.65 7.58
CA LYS A 588 -4.75 -0.58 7.95
C LYS A 588 -6.10 -0.78 7.24
N GLY A 589 -6.56 0.22 6.49
CA GLY A 589 -7.89 0.21 5.87
C GLY A 589 -8.98 0.77 6.75
N GLN A 590 -10.22 0.46 6.40
CA GLN A 590 -11.41 0.89 7.14
C GLN A 590 -11.48 0.18 8.50
N ALA A 591 -11.81 0.90 9.58
CA ALA A 591 -12.02 0.29 10.89
C ALA A 591 -13.40 -0.39 11.00
N HIS A 592 -13.56 -1.32 11.95
CA HIS A 592 -14.84 -1.98 12.25
C HIS A 592 -15.50 -2.68 11.04
N THR A 593 -14.69 -3.32 10.20
CA THR A 593 -15.13 -3.92 8.95
C THR A 593 -16.15 -5.02 9.15
N LEU A 594 -15.95 -5.91 10.14
CA LEU A 594 -16.95 -6.95 10.43
C LEU A 594 -18.25 -6.37 10.95
N HIS A 595 -18.19 -5.36 11.83
CA HIS A 595 -19.39 -4.68 12.28
C HIS A 595 -20.17 -4.08 11.11
N LEU A 596 -19.51 -3.26 10.29
CA LEU A 596 -20.19 -2.51 9.22
C LEU A 596 -20.79 -3.42 8.14
N ALA A 597 -20.25 -4.64 7.96
CA ALA A 597 -20.74 -5.58 6.97
C ALA A 597 -21.88 -6.48 7.48
N PHE A 598 -21.87 -6.84 8.77
CA PHE A 598 -22.77 -7.88 9.30
C PHE A 598 -23.73 -7.38 10.38
N HIS A 599 -23.39 -6.32 11.11
CA HIS A 599 -24.31 -5.66 12.03
C HIS A 599 -25.02 -4.53 11.30
N LYS A 600 -26.33 -4.68 11.12
CA LYS A 600 -27.20 -3.57 10.72
C LYS A 600 -27.90 -3.07 11.97
N ASP A 601 -28.03 -1.76 12.12
CA ASP A 601 -28.97 -1.19 13.07
C ASP A 601 -30.37 -1.69 12.70
N GLN A 602 -30.90 -2.67 13.45
CA GLN A 602 -32.27 -3.11 13.30
C GLN A 602 -33.16 -2.13 14.08
N GLU A 603 -33.88 -1.28 13.35
CA GLU A 603 -35.00 -0.52 13.91
C GLU A 603 -36.23 -1.44 13.95
N GLU A 604 -36.44 -2.14 15.06
CA GLU A 604 -37.72 -2.77 15.37
C GLU A 604 -38.47 -1.92 16.40
N GLU A 605 -39.71 -1.55 16.07
CA GLU A 605 -40.66 -0.87 16.98
C GLU A 605 -40.12 0.37 17.73
N GLY A 606 -39.18 1.12 17.14
CA GLY A 606 -38.66 2.36 17.73
C GLY A 606 -37.62 2.18 18.84
N GLU A 607 -37.18 0.96 19.10
CA GLU A 607 -36.02 0.66 19.95
C GLU A 607 -34.87 0.10 19.11
N VAL A 608 -33.71 0.75 19.14
CA VAL A 608 -32.49 0.25 18.49
C VAL A 608 -31.94 -0.89 19.36
N ILE A 609 -32.29 -2.13 19.02
CA ILE A 609 -31.70 -3.31 19.67
C ILE A 609 -30.33 -3.54 19.03
N ASN A 610 -29.30 -2.89 19.56
CA ASN A 610 -27.93 -3.10 19.12
C ASN A 610 -27.43 -4.44 19.68
N LYS A 611 -27.56 -5.54 18.92
CA LYS A 611 -27.10 -6.87 19.35
C LYS A 611 -25.57 -6.94 19.51
N CYS A 612 -24.79 -6.10 18.81
CA CYS A 612 -23.34 -6.11 18.96
C CYS A 612 -22.82 -5.12 20.01
N LYS A 613 -21.77 -5.54 20.71
CA LYS A 613 -21.10 -4.78 21.77
C LYS A 613 -19.93 -3.94 21.26
N CYS A 614 -19.86 -3.71 19.96
CA CYS A 614 -18.75 -3.05 19.30
C CYS A 614 -18.81 -1.53 19.56
N ASP A 615 -17.82 -0.98 20.26
CA ASP A 615 -17.80 0.44 20.64
C ASP A 615 -17.30 1.34 19.49
N ILE A 616 -18.11 1.51 18.44
CA ILE A 616 -17.73 2.33 17.28
C ILE A 616 -17.65 3.82 17.64
N ILE A 617 -18.43 4.25 18.63
CA ILE A 617 -18.53 5.66 19.02
C ILE A 617 -17.23 6.11 19.66
N ASN A 618 -16.73 5.37 20.65
CA ASN A 618 -15.50 5.74 21.36
C ASN A 618 -14.24 5.18 20.67
N ASP A 619 -14.33 4.05 19.97
CA ASP A 619 -13.21 3.43 19.24
C ASP A 619 -13.32 3.60 17.72
N SER A 620 -13.68 4.77 17.23
CA SER A 620 -13.97 4.94 15.79
C SER A 620 -12.85 4.64 14.77
N TYR A 621 -11.62 4.38 15.23
CA TYR A 621 -10.48 3.98 14.41
C TYR A 621 -10.09 2.50 14.60
N GLY A 622 -10.80 1.74 15.42
CA GLY A 622 -10.53 0.31 15.63
C GLY A 622 -9.23 0.04 16.37
N LEU A 623 -8.81 0.93 17.27
CA LEU A 623 -7.55 0.88 18.01
C LEU A 623 -7.65 0.01 19.26
N ASP A 624 -8.86 -0.29 19.74
CA ASP A 624 -9.05 -1.15 20.90
C ASP A 624 -8.51 -2.57 20.60
N PRO A 625 -7.61 -3.13 21.43
CA PRO A 625 -7.19 -4.52 21.31
C PRO A 625 -8.34 -5.54 21.32
N MET A 626 -9.46 -5.20 21.96
CA MET A 626 -10.68 -6.03 22.03
C MET A 626 -11.61 -5.86 20.82
N ASN A 627 -11.27 -4.96 19.90
CA ASN A 627 -11.94 -4.81 18.62
C ASN A 627 -11.98 -6.16 17.86
N ILE A 628 -13.15 -6.51 17.33
CA ILE A 628 -13.36 -7.80 16.68
C ILE A 628 -12.42 -8.02 15.48
N ASP A 629 -12.15 -6.98 14.69
CA ASP A 629 -11.22 -7.06 13.55
C ASP A 629 -9.80 -7.38 14.03
N THR A 630 -9.37 -6.77 15.14
CA THR A 630 -8.04 -7.00 15.77
C THR A 630 -7.92 -8.42 16.33
N LEU A 631 -8.97 -8.92 16.98
CA LEU A 631 -9.04 -10.28 17.50
C LEU A 631 -8.97 -11.33 16.39
N VAL A 632 -9.72 -11.11 15.30
CA VAL A 632 -9.71 -11.99 14.12
C VAL A 632 -8.36 -11.93 13.41
N THR A 633 -7.75 -10.74 13.30
CA THR A 633 -6.40 -10.62 12.73
C THR A 633 -5.37 -11.38 13.57
N THR A 634 -5.43 -11.28 14.90
CA THR A 634 -4.56 -12.03 15.83
C THR A 634 -4.80 -13.53 15.72
N TYR A 635 -6.07 -13.95 15.55
CA TYR A 635 -6.41 -15.33 15.20
C TYR A 635 -5.70 -15.77 13.91
N ILE A 636 -5.81 -15.03 12.81
CA ILE A 636 -5.15 -15.38 11.54
C ILE A 636 -3.63 -15.51 11.73
N VAL A 637 -2.97 -14.58 12.45
CA VAL A 637 -1.53 -14.64 12.79
C VAL A 637 -1.14 -15.98 13.43
N HIS A 638 -1.96 -16.50 14.36
CA HIS A 638 -1.71 -17.79 15.00
C HIS A 638 -1.86 -18.95 14.01
N GLN A 639 -2.87 -18.88 13.16
CA GLN A 639 -3.26 -19.96 12.26
C GLN A 639 -2.28 -20.15 11.09
N ILE A 640 -1.64 -19.09 10.61
CA ILE A 640 -0.68 -19.17 9.50
C ILE A 640 0.75 -19.54 9.93
N LYS A 641 1.00 -19.68 11.24
CA LYS A 641 2.33 -20.01 11.79
C LYS A 641 2.98 -21.26 11.18
N PRO A 642 2.28 -22.38 10.90
CA PRO A 642 2.89 -23.55 10.26
C PRO A 642 3.43 -23.25 8.86
N ILE A 643 2.69 -22.47 8.06
CA ILE A 643 3.09 -22.05 6.71
C ILE A 643 4.34 -21.17 6.78
N ILE A 644 4.37 -20.20 7.69
CA ILE A 644 5.54 -19.36 7.93
C ILE A 644 6.77 -20.22 8.27
N LYS A 645 6.60 -21.23 9.14
CA LYS A 645 7.67 -22.15 9.51
C LYS A 645 8.14 -22.96 8.29
N PHE A 646 7.23 -23.51 7.50
CA PHE A 646 7.54 -24.23 6.28
C PHE A 646 8.35 -23.36 5.29
N LEU A 647 7.89 -22.16 4.98
CA LEU A 647 8.59 -21.22 4.10
C LEU A 647 9.96 -20.80 4.65
N SER A 648 10.08 -20.61 5.97
CA SER A 648 11.35 -20.23 6.61
C SER A 648 12.43 -21.32 6.53
N ILE A 649 12.02 -22.60 6.47
CA ILE A 649 12.91 -23.74 6.29
C ILE A 649 13.31 -23.85 4.82
N MET A 650 12.36 -23.61 3.91
CA MET A 650 12.58 -23.66 2.47
C MET A 650 13.53 -22.56 1.98
N PHE A 651 13.32 -21.31 2.40
CA PHE A 651 14.08 -20.14 1.97
C PHE A 651 14.97 -19.63 3.11
N LEU A 652 16.21 -20.15 3.18
CA LEU A 652 17.12 -19.91 4.31
C LEU A 652 17.49 -18.43 4.51
N SER A 653 17.62 -17.70 3.40
CA SER A 653 17.97 -16.28 3.38
C SER A 653 16.78 -15.33 3.44
N LEU A 654 15.56 -15.86 3.61
CA LEU A 654 14.37 -15.03 3.74
C LEU A 654 14.49 -14.13 4.97
N GLU A 655 14.33 -12.83 4.77
CA GLU A 655 14.41 -11.76 5.77
C GLU A 655 13.01 -11.17 6.04
N ASN A 656 12.19 -11.03 4.99
CA ASN A 656 10.83 -10.48 5.07
C ASN A 656 9.82 -11.39 4.37
N LEU A 657 8.64 -11.50 4.95
CA LEU A 657 7.55 -12.32 4.44
C LEU A 657 6.24 -11.53 4.57
N MET A 658 5.41 -11.52 3.54
CA MET A 658 4.04 -11.02 3.62
C MET A 658 3.08 -12.15 3.23
N ILE A 659 2.08 -12.40 4.07
CA ILE A 659 1.00 -13.36 3.80
C ILE A 659 -0.32 -12.66 4.11
N HIS A 660 -1.25 -12.60 3.15
CA HIS A 660 -2.57 -11.96 3.33
C HIS A 660 -2.53 -10.54 3.88
N GLY A 661 -1.56 -9.72 3.46
CA GLY A 661 -1.38 -8.35 3.97
C GLY A 661 -0.84 -8.27 5.41
N ILE A 662 -0.48 -9.39 6.03
CA ILE A 662 0.24 -9.43 7.30
C ILE A 662 1.74 -9.50 7.01
N TYR A 663 2.46 -8.51 7.50
CA TYR A 663 3.90 -8.35 7.26
C TYR A 663 4.71 -8.96 8.42
N TYR A 664 5.71 -9.76 8.08
CA TYR A 664 6.61 -10.45 9.00
C TYR A 664 8.08 -10.11 8.72
N GLU A 665 8.86 -9.96 9.78
CA GLU A 665 10.31 -9.78 9.73
C GLU A 665 10.99 -10.91 10.51
N LYS A 666 12.12 -11.41 9.98
CA LYS A 666 12.92 -12.44 10.65
C LYS A 666 13.78 -11.81 11.74
N ASP A 667 13.58 -12.27 12.98
CA ASP A 667 14.48 -11.91 14.07
C ASP A 667 15.84 -12.60 13.86
N LEU A 668 16.90 -11.80 13.81
CA LEU A 668 18.26 -12.27 13.61
C LEU A 668 18.74 -13.20 14.73
N LYS A 669 18.21 -13.06 15.95
CA LYS A 669 18.57 -13.84 17.15
C LYS A 669 17.84 -15.17 17.21
N THR A 670 16.52 -15.17 17.12
CA THR A 670 15.69 -16.39 17.24
C THR A 670 15.58 -17.15 15.91
N LYS A 671 15.86 -16.48 14.78
CA LYS A 671 15.59 -16.96 13.42
C LYS A 671 14.10 -17.20 13.12
N GLU A 672 13.21 -16.78 14.02
CA GLU A 672 11.77 -16.85 13.84
C GLU A 672 11.25 -15.58 13.14
N PHE A 673 10.14 -15.72 12.43
CA PHE A 673 9.42 -14.60 11.84
C PHE A 673 8.41 -14.04 12.85
N HIS A 674 8.41 -12.73 13.01
CA HIS A 674 7.51 -12.00 13.89
C HIS A 674 6.65 -11.00 13.09
N PRO A 675 5.34 -10.90 13.37
CA PRO A 675 4.50 -9.89 12.73
C PRO A 675 4.98 -8.49 13.10
N ILE A 676 4.90 -7.55 12.14
CA ILE A 676 5.46 -6.21 12.28
C ILE A 676 4.42 -5.23 12.84
N TYR A 677 3.17 -5.32 12.38
CA TYR A 677 2.08 -4.39 12.71
C TYR A 677 0.93 -5.04 13.46
N ASP A 678 0.98 -6.37 13.63
CA ASP A 678 -0.08 -7.16 14.25
C ASP A 678 0.44 -7.81 15.53
N SER A 679 -0.41 -7.84 16.55
CA SER A 679 -0.05 -8.51 17.80
C SER A 679 0.02 -10.02 17.59
N LYS A 680 1.04 -10.65 18.18
CA LYS A 680 1.09 -12.11 18.35
C LYS A 680 0.36 -12.55 19.61
N GLU A 681 0.14 -11.65 20.56
CA GLU A 681 -0.47 -11.94 21.85
C GLU A 681 -1.92 -11.46 21.87
N TYR A 682 -2.80 -12.27 22.46
CA TYR A 682 -4.17 -11.87 22.70
C TYR A 682 -4.24 -10.85 23.84
N PRO A 683 -5.25 -9.96 23.88
CA PRO A 683 -5.41 -8.98 24.96
C PRO A 683 -5.52 -9.65 26.33
N ASP A 684 -5.04 -8.95 27.37
CA ASP A 684 -5.02 -9.46 28.75
C ASP A 684 -6.39 -9.93 29.24
N GLU A 685 -7.46 -9.24 28.85
CA GLU A 685 -8.84 -9.61 29.20
C GLU A 685 -9.20 -11.02 28.70
N LEU A 686 -8.79 -11.35 27.48
CA LEU A 686 -9.01 -12.65 26.86
C LEU A 686 -8.12 -13.73 27.50
N LEU A 687 -6.89 -13.37 27.86
CA LEU A 687 -5.95 -14.24 28.56
C LEU A 687 -6.42 -14.57 30.00
N GLN A 688 -7.01 -13.60 30.70
CA GLN A 688 -7.61 -13.80 32.03
C GLN A 688 -8.81 -14.75 31.95
N LEU A 689 -9.71 -14.54 30.98
CA LEU A 689 -10.84 -15.45 30.75
C LEU A 689 -10.38 -16.88 30.43
N ALA A 690 -9.32 -17.02 29.63
CA ALA A 690 -8.70 -18.32 29.38
C ALA A 690 -8.17 -18.96 30.68
N ALA A 691 -7.45 -18.21 31.51
CA ALA A 691 -6.91 -18.69 32.77
C ALA A 691 -8.01 -19.14 33.74
N GLU A 692 -9.11 -18.39 33.85
CA GLU A 692 -10.27 -18.75 34.66
C GLU A 692 -10.93 -20.05 34.18
N ARG A 693 -11.12 -20.22 32.87
CA ARG A 693 -11.69 -21.44 32.30
C ARG A 693 -10.79 -22.66 32.51
N ILE A 694 -9.48 -22.49 32.40
CA ILE A 694 -8.49 -23.53 32.71
C ILE A 694 -8.57 -23.92 34.20
N GLN A 695 -8.65 -22.95 35.10
CA GLN A 695 -8.80 -23.19 36.55
C GLN A 695 -10.11 -23.94 36.87
N ASN A 696 -11.19 -23.60 36.16
CA ASN A 696 -12.49 -24.25 36.29
C ASN A 696 -12.60 -25.60 35.58
N ASN A 697 -11.50 -26.16 35.04
CA ASN A 697 -11.46 -27.41 34.28
C ASN A 697 -12.43 -27.45 33.09
N VAL A 698 -12.78 -26.29 32.53
CA VAL A 698 -13.57 -26.23 31.30
C VAL A 698 -12.70 -26.74 30.17
N THR A 699 -13.19 -27.73 29.43
CA THR A 699 -12.52 -28.18 28.20
C THR A 699 -13.02 -27.36 27.02
N PRO A 700 -12.13 -26.75 26.23
CA PRO A 700 -12.52 -25.99 25.04
C PRO A 700 -13.23 -26.92 24.05
N LYS A 701 -14.35 -26.44 23.50
CA LYS A 701 -15.18 -27.16 22.53
C LYS A 701 -14.70 -26.82 21.12
N GLY A 702 -13.99 -27.73 20.47
CA GLY A 702 -13.52 -27.55 19.09
C GLY A 702 -13.38 -28.87 18.35
N PRO A 703 -13.28 -28.83 17.01
CA PRO A 703 -13.26 -30.01 16.12
C PRO A 703 -12.14 -31.01 16.42
N PHE A 704 -11.07 -30.56 17.08
CA PHE A 704 -9.84 -31.33 17.22
C PHE A 704 -9.44 -31.68 18.66
N GLY A 705 -10.43 -31.88 19.54
CA GLY A 705 -10.34 -32.65 20.78
C GLY A 705 -8.98 -32.71 21.48
N ASN A 706 -8.91 -32.11 22.66
CA ASN A 706 -7.76 -31.91 23.55
C ASN A 706 -6.81 -30.80 23.08
N PHE A 707 -7.12 -29.59 23.54
CA PHE A 707 -6.22 -28.45 23.54
C PHE A 707 -5.10 -28.72 24.55
N ARG A 708 -3.88 -28.24 24.26
CA ARG A 708 -2.79 -28.31 25.25
C ARG A 708 -3.21 -27.47 26.46
N LYS A 709 -3.23 -28.11 27.64
CA LYS A 709 -3.46 -27.42 28.92
C LYS A 709 -2.45 -26.31 29.14
#